data_AF-A0A1G7PE16-F1
#
_entry.id   AF-A0A1G7PE16-F1
#
_cell.length_a   1.000
_cell.length_b   1.000
_cell.length_c   1.000
_cell.angle_alpha   90.00
_cell.angle_beta   90.00
_cell.angle_gamma   90.00
#
_symmetry.space_group_name_H-M   'P 1'
#
loop_
_entity.id
_entity.type
_entity.pdbx_description
1 polymer ?
#
loop_
_entity_poly.entity_id
_entity_poly.type
_entity_poly.pdbx_seq_one_letter_code
_entity_poly.pdbx_strand_id
1 'polypeptide(L)'
;MREKELRLALVCYGGISLAVYMHGITKEIWHLARASRGLHDGDPPPTGSAAVYRTLLEEIAEQGGWRIRILPDIIAGASAGGINGIFLGQAIATGQSLDPLTDLWLTAADVEALIDSAAAPASRFSKVWALPLAWMAAGRSADSVEALDDTTREEVRAKLSHFVRSRWFEPPFGGTIFTGLLLDAFDAMAAAPRGPRLLPAGQPLDLYVTVTDFTGHPERLQLHSPAEVVETEHRIVIDFSDGGEQVHTLAPAAELAFAARATSSFPGAFPPFSAGEMDRVLEMRGSRWPTRRAFLRRVLPRHHAANAADRAVLIDGSVLANAPFRPAIDALKQRPARREVDRRFVYIDPSPGTKFRLGGSGAEPGFLQTILGAISELPRQQPIRDNLEAIAARSERIDRMQGIVAAIRGEVEAEVEQLFGRTFFLDRPTPARLAAWRQRAHAGAVAKSGFGFAAYAHLKRAGVLDHLAAMAAEAAGDTGAPRRARIRGALAAALDERLADDDTAIVDFLRSFDLGFRIRRLRLLARRLAEVEADPPDPAITAMRRAIYETLAAHLDRQRGTAHPALRPAVRSWRGEAEPLLGALATALDCRRLDDETDARLAEALAALPREPRRTLLLSYLGFPYFDVATLPLLQGEGLDEFDPVKVDRISPDDAVAIRPGGAEATLKGIQFNSFGAFFSRAYRENDYLWGRLHGAERMIDITVSSLPPTIRMRPGRVAAIKRAAFLAILDEEEPRLTAIAALIASLRREIG
;
A
#
# COMPACT_ATOMS: atom_id res chain seq x y z
N MET A 1 9.26 27.52 -3.56
CA MET A 1 8.70 26.38 -4.33
C MET A 1 7.90 25.53 -3.36
N ARG A 2 6.66 25.17 -3.70
CA ARG A 2 5.77 24.37 -2.85
C ARG A 2 6.17 22.90 -2.94
N GLU A 3 5.98 22.12 -1.88
CA GLU A 3 6.29 20.69 -1.87
C GLU A 3 5.02 19.86 -1.68
N LYS A 4 4.92 18.77 -2.44
CA LYS A 4 3.79 17.84 -2.39
C LYS A 4 4.27 16.41 -2.49
N GLU A 5 3.66 15.52 -1.73
CA GLU A 5 3.91 14.08 -1.80
C GLU A 5 2.76 13.38 -2.51
N LEU A 6 3.04 12.71 -3.61
CA LEU A 6 2.12 11.79 -4.26
C LEU A 6 2.37 10.40 -3.68
N ARG A 7 1.51 9.97 -2.76
CA ARG A 7 1.65 8.71 -2.01
C ARG A 7 0.78 7.63 -2.64
N LEU A 8 1.40 6.52 -3.01
CA LEU A 8 0.76 5.44 -3.75
C LEU A 8 0.58 4.22 -2.83
N ALA A 9 -0.68 3.81 -2.66
CA ALA A 9 -1.05 2.49 -2.17
C ALA A 9 -1.30 1.58 -3.38
N LEU A 10 -0.31 0.73 -3.69
CA LEU A 10 -0.34 -0.14 -4.85
C LEU A 10 -0.98 -1.49 -4.51
N VAL A 11 -1.95 -1.92 -5.31
CA VAL A 11 -2.50 -3.28 -5.25
C VAL A 11 -2.18 -4.04 -6.52
N CYS A 12 -1.36 -5.08 -6.38
CA CYS A 12 -0.99 -6.00 -7.45
C CYS A 12 -1.84 -7.27 -7.34
N TYR A 13 -2.90 -7.38 -8.14
CA TYR A 13 -3.68 -8.61 -8.25
C TYR A 13 -3.83 -8.98 -9.73
N GLY A 14 -3.76 -10.27 -10.07
CA GLY A 14 -3.83 -10.70 -11.46
C GLY A 14 -3.55 -12.19 -11.64
N GLY A 15 -4.02 -12.74 -12.76
CA GLY A 15 -3.82 -14.15 -13.13
C GLY A 15 -2.38 -14.49 -13.47
N ILE A 16 -2.05 -15.79 -13.46
CA ILE A 16 -0.70 -16.33 -13.46
C ILE A 16 0.20 -15.77 -14.59
N SER A 17 -0.21 -15.80 -15.86
CA SER A 17 0.64 -15.29 -16.97
C SER A 17 0.82 -13.78 -17.00
N LEU A 18 -0.08 -13.05 -16.35
CA LEU A 18 -0.07 -11.59 -16.32
C LEU A 18 0.96 -11.06 -15.32
N ALA A 19 1.68 -11.96 -14.62
CA ALA A 19 2.86 -11.65 -13.82
C ALA A 19 3.89 -10.80 -14.60
N VAL A 20 4.14 -11.18 -15.85
CA VAL A 20 5.15 -10.54 -16.69
C VAL A 20 4.73 -9.12 -17.09
N TYR A 21 3.44 -8.95 -17.43
CA TYR A 21 2.85 -7.63 -17.67
C TYR A 21 2.88 -6.74 -16.41
N MET A 22 2.46 -7.29 -15.26
CA MET A 22 2.50 -6.58 -13.98
C MET A 22 3.93 -6.15 -13.62
N HIS A 23 4.94 -6.97 -13.93
CA HIS A 23 6.35 -6.65 -13.71
C HIS A 23 6.81 -5.45 -14.54
N GLY A 24 6.38 -5.33 -15.79
CA GLY A 24 6.63 -4.15 -16.60
C GLY A 24 6.09 -2.86 -15.94
N ILE A 25 4.88 -2.93 -15.36
CA ILE A 25 4.28 -1.80 -14.63
C ILE A 25 5.06 -1.47 -13.36
N THR A 26 5.38 -2.47 -12.53
CA THR A 26 6.13 -2.24 -11.28
C THR A 26 7.54 -1.70 -11.55
N LYS A 27 8.17 -2.09 -12.67
CA LYS A 27 9.44 -1.51 -13.13
C LYS A 27 9.31 0.00 -13.41
N GLU A 28 8.23 0.44 -14.05
CA GLU A 28 8.03 1.89 -14.29
C GLU A 28 7.69 2.67 -13.01
N ILE A 29 6.92 2.09 -12.09
CA ILE A 29 6.70 2.69 -10.77
C ILE A 29 8.03 2.88 -10.03
N TRP A 30 8.92 1.88 -10.11
CA TRP A 30 10.26 1.94 -9.55
C TRP A 30 11.12 3.01 -10.24
N HIS A 31 11.13 3.10 -11.57
CA HIS A 31 11.86 4.15 -12.30
C HIS A 31 11.36 5.56 -11.95
N LEU A 32 10.06 5.78 -11.84
CA LEU A 32 9.49 7.07 -11.45
C LEU A 32 9.86 7.43 -10.01
N ALA A 33 9.76 6.48 -9.07
CA ALA A 33 10.17 6.69 -7.68
C ALA A 33 11.67 7.02 -7.58
N ARG A 34 12.52 6.34 -8.36
CA ARG A 34 13.96 6.62 -8.47
C ARG A 34 14.25 8.00 -9.04
N ALA A 35 13.59 8.38 -10.14
CA ALA A 35 13.74 9.68 -10.77
C ALA A 35 13.33 10.81 -9.82
N SER A 36 12.20 10.64 -9.13
CA SER A 36 11.74 11.54 -8.07
C SER A 36 12.79 11.67 -6.97
N ARG A 37 13.21 10.55 -6.36
CA ARG A 37 14.19 10.56 -5.27
C ARG A 37 15.49 11.24 -5.69
N GLY A 38 16.05 10.89 -6.86
CA GLY A 38 17.28 11.49 -7.38
C GLY A 38 17.16 13.00 -7.62
N LEU A 39 16.01 13.48 -8.12
CA LEU A 39 15.75 14.92 -8.25
C LEU A 39 15.69 15.63 -6.89
N HIS A 40 15.14 14.98 -5.87
CA HIS A 40 15.07 15.53 -4.51
C HIS A 40 16.44 15.62 -3.84
N ASP A 41 17.29 14.62 -4.06
CA ASP A 41 18.63 14.52 -3.47
C ASP A 41 19.72 15.28 -4.25
N GLY A 42 19.41 15.76 -5.46
CA GLY A 42 20.39 16.44 -6.31
C GLY A 42 21.34 15.49 -7.05
N ASP A 43 20.95 14.22 -7.20
CA ASP A 43 21.69 13.21 -7.96
C ASP A 43 21.80 13.62 -9.45
N PRO A 44 22.77 13.09 -10.20
CA PRO A 44 22.79 13.23 -11.65
C PRO A 44 21.52 12.66 -12.31
N PRO A 45 21.11 13.17 -13.48
CA PRO A 45 19.98 12.61 -14.22
C PRO A 45 20.18 11.11 -14.50
N PRO A 46 19.15 10.27 -14.26
CA PRO A 46 19.22 8.86 -14.64
C PRO A 46 19.15 8.71 -16.18
N THR A 47 19.25 7.48 -16.67
CA THR A 47 19.07 7.13 -18.08
C THR A 47 17.71 6.48 -18.34
N GLY A 48 17.37 6.22 -19.62
CA GLY A 48 16.14 5.52 -20.00
C GLY A 48 14.86 6.27 -19.62
N SER A 49 13.79 5.54 -19.34
CA SER A 49 12.48 6.14 -18.98
C SER A 49 12.55 7.01 -17.72
N ALA A 50 13.43 6.68 -16.77
CA ALA A 50 13.66 7.49 -15.57
C ALA A 50 14.14 8.91 -15.88
N ALA A 51 14.90 9.12 -16.97
CA ALA A 51 15.34 10.45 -17.40
C ALA A 51 14.14 11.32 -17.82
N VAL A 52 13.17 10.70 -18.50
CA VAL A 52 11.93 11.36 -18.94
C VAL A 52 11.06 11.71 -17.74
N TYR A 53 10.95 10.80 -16.76
CA TYR A 53 10.24 11.10 -15.51
C TYR A 53 10.89 12.25 -14.73
N ARG A 54 12.22 12.32 -14.69
CA ARG A 54 12.91 13.45 -14.08
C ARG A 54 12.58 14.77 -14.80
N THR A 55 12.62 14.76 -16.14
CA THR A 55 12.26 15.93 -16.97
C THR A 55 10.83 16.40 -16.68
N LEU A 56 9.87 15.47 -16.56
CA LEU A 56 8.50 15.81 -16.18
C LEU A 56 8.44 16.50 -14.82
N LEU A 57 9.14 15.98 -13.82
CA LEU A 57 9.14 16.54 -12.47
C LEU A 57 9.85 17.92 -12.39
N GLU A 58 10.92 18.10 -13.16
CA GLU A 58 11.61 19.39 -13.31
C GLU A 58 10.69 20.42 -13.98
N GLU A 59 10.02 20.08 -15.08
CA GLU A 59 9.06 20.96 -15.74
C GLU A 59 7.90 21.35 -14.83
N ILE A 60 7.39 20.41 -14.03
CA ILE A 60 6.36 20.69 -13.03
C ILE A 60 6.87 21.67 -11.96
N ALA A 61 8.11 21.51 -11.51
CA ALA A 61 8.72 22.40 -10.53
C ALA A 61 8.96 23.81 -11.08
N GLU A 62 9.44 23.92 -12.32
CA GLU A 62 9.76 25.18 -12.98
C GLU A 62 8.51 25.95 -13.43
N GLN A 63 7.54 25.27 -14.03
CA GLN A 63 6.35 25.91 -14.61
C GLN A 63 5.18 25.99 -13.63
N GLY A 64 5.05 24.99 -12.76
CA GLY A 64 3.97 24.92 -11.76
C GLY A 64 4.36 25.43 -10.38
N GLY A 65 5.65 25.61 -10.09
CA GLY A 65 6.11 26.00 -8.76
C GLY A 65 5.97 24.89 -7.69
N TRP A 66 5.74 23.64 -8.11
CA TRP A 66 5.55 22.48 -7.23
C TRP A 66 6.67 21.46 -7.38
N ARG A 67 7.33 21.13 -6.28
CA ARG A 67 8.23 19.99 -6.19
C ARG A 67 7.44 18.77 -5.71
N ILE A 68 7.10 17.88 -6.63
CA ILE A 68 6.38 16.64 -6.32
C ILE A 68 7.37 15.55 -5.95
N ARG A 69 7.09 14.82 -4.87
CA ARG A 69 7.81 13.60 -4.48
C ARG A 69 6.89 12.39 -4.61
N ILE A 70 7.31 11.38 -5.37
CA ILE A 70 6.55 10.16 -5.63
C ILE A 70 6.94 9.09 -4.59
N LEU A 71 5.96 8.58 -3.85
CA LEU A 71 6.18 7.68 -2.71
C LEU A 71 5.27 6.44 -2.80
N PRO A 72 5.72 5.33 -3.42
CA PRO A 72 5.06 4.03 -3.28
C PRO A 72 5.33 3.47 -1.86
N ASP A 73 4.45 3.78 -0.92
CA ASP A 73 4.65 3.55 0.52
C ASP A 73 3.79 2.42 1.11
N ILE A 74 2.81 1.93 0.35
CA ILE A 74 1.99 0.75 0.67
C ILE A 74 1.93 -0.13 -0.57
N ILE A 75 2.26 -1.41 -0.42
CA ILE A 75 2.15 -2.42 -1.47
C ILE A 75 1.33 -3.58 -0.91
N ALA A 76 0.32 -4.02 -1.66
CA ALA A 76 -0.42 -5.23 -1.32
C ALA A 76 -0.53 -6.11 -2.57
N GLY A 77 -0.28 -7.41 -2.43
CA GLY A 77 -0.37 -8.32 -3.56
C GLY A 77 -0.88 -9.72 -3.23
N ALA A 78 -1.41 -10.38 -4.25
CA ALA A 78 -1.88 -11.77 -4.22
C ALA A 78 -1.38 -12.50 -5.48
N SER A 79 -1.14 -13.80 -5.39
CA SER A 79 -0.71 -14.62 -6.52
C SER A 79 0.57 -14.08 -7.18
N ALA A 80 0.63 -14.14 -8.51
CA ALA A 80 1.64 -13.49 -9.34
C ALA A 80 1.87 -12.01 -9.00
N GLY A 81 0.81 -11.27 -8.63
CA GLY A 81 0.93 -9.87 -8.21
C GLY A 81 1.66 -9.72 -6.87
N GLY A 82 1.52 -10.70 -5.98
CA GLY A 82 2.25 -10.78 -4.71
C GLY A 82 3.77 -10.91 -4.93
N ILE A 83 4.21 -11.69 -5.91
CA ILE A 83 5.63 -11.79 -6.28
C ILE A 83 6.17 -10.42 -6.67
N ASN A 84 5.55 -9.77 -7.67
CA ASN A 84 5.99 -8.44 -8.12
C ASN A 84 5.97 -7.40 -6.99
N GLY A 85 4.96 -7.45 -6.11
CA GLY A 85 4.87 -6.60 -4.93
C GLY A 85 6.02 -6.80 -3.94
N ILE A 86 6.43 -8.06 -3.69
CA ILE A 86 7.54 -8.39 -2.79
C ILE A 86 8.87 -7.84 -3.33
N PHE A 87 9.16 -8.11 -4.60
CA PHE A 87 10.39 -7.64 -5.23
C PHE A 87 10.43 -6.11 -5.35
N LEU A 88 9.30 -5.48 -5.70
CA LEU A 88 9.18 -4.02 -5.70
C LEU A 88 9.40 -3.44 -4.30
N GLY A 89 8.82 -4.05 -3.26
CA GLY A 89 9.00 -3.62 -1.88
C GLY A 89 10.45 -3.71 -1.42
N GLN A 90 11.13 -4.82 -1.73
CA GLN A 90 12.56 -4.99 -1.48
C GLN A 90 13.38 -3.91 -2.19
N ALA A 91 13.10 -3.65 -3.48
CA ALA A 91 13.80 -2.63 -4.27
C ALA A 91 13.60 -1.21 -3.72
N ILE A 92 12.40 -0.86 -3.26
CA ILE A 92 12.08 0.43 -2.65
C ILE A 92 12.81 0.61 -1.31
N ALA A 93 12.74 -0.41 -0.44
CA ALA A 93 13.32 -0.37 0.90
C ALA A 93 14.86 -0.29 0.88
N THR A 94 15.50 -0.93 -0.09
CA THR A 94 16.96 -1.12 -0.13
C THR A 94 17.68 -0.33 -1.21
N GLY A 95 16.96 0.16 -2.24
CA GLY A 95 17.55 0.78 -3.42
C GLY A 95 18.10 -0.20 -4.46
N GLN A 96 17.78 -1.50 -4.36
CA GLN A 96 18.18 -2.53 -5.33
C GLN A 96 17.49 -2.38 -6.69
N SER A 97 18.07 -3.00 -7.74
CA SER A 97 17.48 -3.06 -9.08
C SER A 97 16.44 -4.17 -9.20
N LEU A 98 15.41 -3.92 -10.02
CA LEU A 98 14.43 -4.93 -10.47
C LEU A 98 14.87 -5.66 -11.75
N ASP A 99 15.99 -5.29 -12.36
CA ASP A 99 16.50 -5.96 -13.57
C ASP A 99 16.75 -7.46 -13.36
N PRO A 100 17.28 -7.95 -12.22
CA PRO A 100 17.42 -9.38 -11.99
C PRO A 100 16.09 -10.15 -12.03
N LEU A 101 15.01 -9.55 -11.55
CA LEU A 101 13.67 -10.14 -11.67
C LEU A 101 13.18 -10.12 -13.13
N THR A 102 13.53 -9.08 -13.89
CA THR A 102 13.25 -9.03 -15.35
C THR A 102 13.90 -10.20 -16.04
N ASP A 103 15.19 -10.44 -15.78
CA ASP A 103 15.93 -11.53 -16.39
C ASP A 103 15.31 -12.88 -16.01
N LEU A 104 14.95 -13.08 -14.73
CA LEU A 104 14.23 -14.27 -14.28
C LEU A 104 12.93 -14.50 -15.07
N TRP A 105 12.09 -13.46 -15.21
CA TRP A 105 10.84 -13.58 -15.97
C TRP A 105 11.09 -13.91 -17.44
N LEU A 106 12.10 -13.32 -18.07
CA LEU A 106 12.36 -13.56 -19.49
C LEU A 106 13.00 -14.94 -19.74
N THR A 107 13.93 -15.38 -18.89
CA THR A 107 14.72 -16.60 -19.09
C THR A 107 14.15 -17.83 -18.41
N ALA A 108 13.71 -17.72 -17.15
CA ALA A 108 13.40 -18.87 -16.29
C ALA A 108 11.90 -19.19 -16.20
N ALA A 109 11.02 -18.27 -16.60
CA ALA A 109 9.57 -18.52 -16.66
C ALA A 109 9.14 -19.32 -17.90
N ASP A 110 9.99 -20.20 -18.40
CA ASP A 110 9.65 -21.15 -19.45
C ASP A 110 8.95 -22.37 -18.84
N VAL A 111 7.86 -22.84 -19.45
CA VAL A 111 7.13 -24.04 -18.99
C VAL A 111 8.08 -25.23 -18.82
N GLU A 112 9.05 -25.42 -19.70
CA GLU A 112 10.00 -26.54 -19.62
C GLU A 112 10.97 -26.41 -18.44
N ALA A 113 11.39 -25.20 -18.08
CA ALA A 113 12.26 -24.95 -16.92
C ALA A 113 11.52 -25.13 -15.60
N LEU A 114 10.20 -24.97 -15.61
CA LEU A 114 9.36 -25.13 -14.44
C LEU A 114 8.84 -26.57 -14.27
N ILE A 115 8.85 -27.42 -15.31
CA ILE A 115 8.35 -28.79 -15.23
C ILE A 115 9.26 -29.68 -14.38
N ASP A 116 8.67 -30.42 -13.44
CA ASP A 116 9.41 -31.42 -12.66
C ASP A 116 9.90 -32.56 -13.58
N SER A 117 11.19 -32.85 -13.51
CA SER A 117 11.82 -34.00 -14.19
C SER A 117 11.13 -35.35 -13.90
N ALA A 118 10.48 -35.50 -12.74
CA ALA A 118 9.71 -36.70 -12.39
C ALA A 118 8.33 -36.77 -13.09
N ALA A 119 7.79 -35.62 -13.54
CA ALA A 119 6.52 -35.51 -14.25
C ALA A 119 6.66 -35.52 -15.79
N ALA A 120 7.90 -35.58 -16.30
CA ALA A 120 8.21 -35.65 -17.73
C ALA A 120 7.68 -36.97 -18.36
N PRO A 121 7.12 -36.93 -19.58
CA PRO A 121 6.50 -38.11 -20.19
C PRO A 121 7.52 -39.24 -20.45
N ALA A 122 7.21 -40.44 -19.97
CA ALA A 122 8.10 -41.62 -20.05
C ALA A 122 8.39 -42.12 -21.49
N SER A 123 7.68 -41.64 -22.53
CA SER A 123 8.01 -41.92 -23.94
C SER A 123 7.44 -40.89 -24.92
N ARG A 124 8.11 -40.74 -26.08
CA ARG A 124 7.72 -39.86 -27.21
C ARG A 124 6.36 -40.18 -27.84
N PHE A 125 5.77 -41.34 -27.52
CA PHE A 125 4.50 -41.82 -28.09
C PHE A 125 3.34 -41.87 -27.07
N SER A 126 3.55 -41.45 -25.83
CA SER A 126 2.47 -41.40 -24.83
C SER A 126 1.48 -40.26 -25.13
N LYS A 127 0.16 -40.57 -25.11
CA LYS A 127 -0.98 -39.63 -25.22
C LYS A 127 -1.10 -38.80 -26.52
N VAL A 128 -0.70 -39.35 -27.68
CA VAL A 128 -0.93 -38.70 -28.99
C VAL A 128 -2.42 -38.39 -29.24
N TRP A 129 -3.33 -39.20 -28.69
CA TRP A 129 -4.78 -39.03 -28.77
C TRP A 129 -5.33 -37.80 -28.01
N ALA A 130 -4.57 -37.17 -27.11
CA ALA A 130 -4.99 -35.99 -26.36
C ALA A 130 -4.74 -34.66 -27.11
N LEU A 131 -3.94 -34.67 -28.19
CA LEU A 131 -3.66 -33.47 -29.00
C LEU A 131 -4.91 -32.87 -29.67
N PRO A 132 -5.79 -33.66 -30.32
CA PRO A 132 -7.01 -33.13 -30.91
C PRO A 132 -7.95 -32.49 -29.87
N LEU A 133 -8.03 -33.08 -28.67
CA LEU A 133 -8.86 -32.58 -27.57
C LEU A 133 -8.28 -31.30 -26.95
N ALA A 134 -6.96 -31.20 -26.79
CA ALA A 134 -6.29 -29.98 -26.33
C ALA A 134 -6.45 -28.82 -27.32
N TRP A 135 -6.39 -29.10 -28.62
CA TRP A 135 -6.68 -28.11 -29.66
C TRP A 135 -8.15 -27.67 -29.66
N MET A 136 -9.07 -28.62 -29.47
CA MET A 136 -10.51 -28.33 -29.35
C MET A 136 -10.83 -27.50 -28.08
N ALA A 137 -10.13 -27.74 -26.98
CA ALA A 137 -10.21 -26.95 -25.75
C ALA A 137 -9.52 -25.58 -25.84
N ALA A 138 -8.51 -25.44 -26.71
CA ALA A 138 -7.82 -24.17 -26.98
C ALA A 138 -8.69 -23.16 -27.74
N GLY A 139 -9.74 -23.61 -28.44
CA GLY A 139 -10.78 -22.77 -29.05
C GLY A 139 -10.20 -21.63 -29.90
N ARG A 140 -10.59 -20.38 -29.63
CA ARG A 140 -10.07 -19.17 -30.33
C ARG A 140 -8.55 -18.99 -30.28
N SER A 141 -7.85 -19.67 -29.36
CA SER A 141 -6.39 -19.63 -29.29
C SER A 141 -5.75 -20.36 -30.48
N ALA A 142 -6.43 -21.37 -31.04
CA ALA A 142 -6.00 -22.09 -32.25
C ALA A 142 -5.86 -21.17 -33.47
N ASP A 143 -6.89 -20.37 -33.74
CA ASP A 143 -6.91 -19.39 -34.84
C ASP A 143 -5.79 -18.35 -34.66
N SER A 144 -5.50 -17.96 -33.42
CA SER A 144 -4.43 -17.00 -33.11
C SER A 144 -3.02 -17.59 -33.26
N VAL A 145 -2.85 -18.90 -33.03
CA VAL A 145 -1.59 -19.63 -33.23
C VAL A 145 -1.30 -19.79 -34.72
N GLU A 146 -2.33 -19.93 -35.54
CA GLU A 146 -2.23 -20.06 -36.99
C GLU A 146 -1.87 -18.74 -37.70
N ALA A 147 -1.93 -17.62 -36.98
CA ALA A 147 -1.48 -16.29 -37.43
C ALA A 147 -0.04 -15.93 -36.99
N LEU A 148 0.62 -16.76 -36.18
CA LEU A 148 2.01 -16.57 -35.75
C LEU A 148 3.01 -16.95 -36.85
N ASP A 149 4.24 -16.44 -36.78
CA ASP A 149 5.33 -16.95 -37.60
C ASP A 149 5.59 -18.45 -37.35
N ASP A 150 6.18 -19.13 -38.33
CA ASP A 150 6.33 -20.58 -38.29
C ASP A 150 7.16 -21.07 -37.10
N THR A 151 8.13 -20.28 -36.63
CA THR A 151 9.05 -20.67 -35.54
C THR A 151 8.36 -20.59 -34.18
N THR A 152 7.68 -19.48 -33.88
CA THR A 152 6.88 -19.30 -32.65
C THR A 152 5.72 -20.30 -32.61
N ARG A 153 5.10 -20.57 -33.76
CA ARG A 153 4.02 -21.55 -33.88
C ARG A 153 4.49 -22.96 -33.55
N GLU A 154 5.65 -23.37 -34.06
CA GLU A 154 6.25 -24.66 -33.73
C GLU A 154 6.63 -24.76 -32.24
N GLU A 155 7.21 -23.70 -31.66
CA GLU A 155 7.53 -23.63 -30.23
C GLU A 155 6.27 -23.81 -29.35
N VAL A 156 5.23 -23.01 -29.59
CA VAL A 156 3.97 -23.07 -28.83
C VAL A 156 3.32 -24.44 -29.00
N ARG A 157 3.29 -25.01 -30.22
CA ARG A 157 2.74 -26.36 -30.45
C ARG A 157 3.54 -27.44 -29.73
N ALA A 158 4.87 -27.37 -29.76
CA ALA A 158 5.74 -28.34 -29.11
C ALA A 158 5.58 -28.31 -27.58
N LYS A 159 5.62 -27.11 -26.98
CA LYS A 159 5.50 -26.91 -25.53
C LYS A 159 4.09 -27.22 -25.02
N LEU A 160 3.05 -26.83 -25.75
CA LEU A 160 1.68 -27.21 -25.42
C LEU A 160 1.49 -28.73 -25.52
N SER A 161 2.07 -29.37 -26.55
CA SER A 161 2.04 -30.82 -26.68
C SER A 161 2.77 -31.52 -25.54
N HIS A 162 3.93 -31.01 -25.11
CA HIS A 162 4.69 -31.53 -23.97
C HIS A 162 3.92 -31.35 -22.65
N PHE A 163 3.35 -30.17 -22.45
CA PHE A 163 2.52 -29.83 -21.28
C PHE A 163 1.29 -30.74 -21.18
N VAL A 164 0.51 -30.91 -22.25
CA VAL A 164 -0.66 -31.80 -22.28
C VAL A 164 -0.29 -33.28 -22.07
N ARG A 165 0.93 -33.67 -22.46
CA ARG A 165 1.44 -35.05 -22.28
C ARG A 165 1.93 -35.33 -20.87
N SER A 166 2.39 -34.33 -20.12
CA SER A 166 2.69 -34.45 -18.69
C SER A 166 1.48 -34.97 -17.91
N ARG A 167 1.71 -35.60 -16.75
CA ARG A 167 0.63 -36.24 -15.97
C ARG A 167 -0.37 -35.17 -15.51
N TRP A 168 -1.55 -35.17 -16.13
CA TRP A 168 -2.74 -34.37 -15.81
C TRP A 168 -3.26 -34.50 -14.36
N PHE A 169 -2.55 -35.25 -13.50
CA PHE A 169 -2.88 -35.52 -12.10
C PHE A 169 -1.81 -35.00 -11.11
N GLU A 170 -0.68 -34.47 -11.57
CA GLU A 170 0.33 -33.78 -10.76
C GLU A 170 0.48 -32.33 -11.27
N PRO A 171 0.68 -31.34 -10.39
CA PRO A 171 0.89 -29.97 -10.84
C PRO A 171 2.10 -29.95 -11.78
N PRO A 172 1.96 -29.35 -12.97
CA PRO A 172 2.97 -29.45 -14.01
C PRO A 172 4.30 -28.82 -13.58
N PHE A 173 4.29 -27.87 -12.62
CA PHE A 173 5.46 -27.13 -12.18
C PHE A 173 6.03 -27.62 -10.83
N GLY A 174 7.34 -27.79 -10.74
CA GLY A 174 8.04 -28.21 -9.53
C GLY A 174 8.11 -27.10 -8.47
N GLY A 175 7.46 -27.29 -7.31
CA GLY A 175 7.45 -26.30 -6.23
C GLY A 175 8.84 -25.93 -5.71
N THR A 176 9.70 -26.92 -5.50
CA THR A 176 11.08 -26.73 -5.03
C THR A 176 11.94 -25.98 -6.04
N ILE A 177 11.76 -26.25 -7.33
CA ILE A 177 12.41 -25.53 -8.44
C ILE A 177 12.02 -24.06 -8.37
N PHE A 178 10.72 -23.77 -8.26
CA PHE A 178 10.25 -22.40 -8.23
C PHE A 178 10.72 -21.64 -6.97
N THR A 179 10.75 -22.31 -5.82
CA THR A 179 11.35 -21.75 -4.59
C THR A 179 12.83 -21.41 -4.81
N GLY A 180 13.59 -22.27 -5.48
CA GLY A 180 14.98 -22.03 -5.86
C GLY A 180 15.13 -20.79 -6.75
N LEU A 181 14.31 -20.68 -7.80
CA LEU A 181 14.30 -19.54 -8.72
C LEU A 181 14.01 -18.20 -8.01
N LEU A 182 13.08 -18.18 -7.06
CA LEU A 182 12.78 -17.00 -6.26
C LEU A 182 13.98 -16.58 -5.39
N LEU A 183 14.66 -17.56 -4.77
CA LEU A 183 15.85 -17.29 -3.98
C LEU A 183 17.03 -16.82 -4.85
N ASP A 184 17.24 -17.43 -6.03
CA ASP A 184 18.25 -17.01 -7.00
C ASP A 184 18.05 -15.55 -7.42
N ALA A 185 16.80 -15.13 -7.61
CA ALA A 185 16.48 -13.74 -7.94
C ALA A 185 16.79 -12.77 -6.79
N PHE A 186 16.54 -13.14 -5.53
CA PHE A 186 16.98 -12.33 -4.39
C PHE A 186 18.51 -12.26 -4.26
N ASP A 187 19.20 -13.37 -4.51
CA ASP A 187 20.67 -13.42 -4.52
C ASP A 187 21.23 -12.53 -5.63
N ALA A 188 20.61 -12.54 -6.82
CA ALA A 188 20.98 -11.66 -7.93
C ALA A 188 20.71 -10.17 -7.63
N MET A 189 19.58 -9.84 -6.97
CA MET A 189 19.34 -8.48 -6.47
C MET A 189 20.37 -8.05 -5.42
N ALA A 190 20.81 -8.97 -4.54
CA ALA A 190 21.82 -8.71 -3.53
C ALA A 190 23.22 -8.48 -4.12
N ALA A 191 23.56 -9.20 -5.20
CA ALA A 191 24.83 -9.05 -5.91
C ALA A 191 24.89 -7.80 -6.80
N ALA A 192 23.74 -7.30 -7.28
CA ALA A 192 23.67 -6.11 -8.13
C ALA A 192 24.04 -4.82 -7.37
N PRO A 193 24.56 -3.78 -8.07
CA PRO A 193 24.78 -2.47 -7.46
C PRO A 193 23.49 -1.93 -6.84
N ARG A 194 23.58 -1.50 -5.57
CA ARG A 194 22.45 -0.89 -4.85
C ARG A 194 22.59 0.63 -4.78
N GLY A 195 21.50 1.33 -5.04
CA GLY A 195 21.35 2.74 -4.71
C GLY A 195 20.91 2.93 -3.25
N PRO A 196 20.61 4.17 -2.84
CA PRO A 196 19.96 4.42 -1.56
C PRO A 196 18.46 4.08 -1.61
N ARG A 197 17.87 3.95 -0.42
CA ARG A 197 16.43 3.74 -0.20
C ARG A 197 15.60 4.81 -0.92
N LEU A 198 14.48 4.39 -1.52
CA LEU A 198 13.66 5.29 -2.36
C LEU A 198 12.70 6.19 -1.55
N LEU A 199 12.30 5.75 -0.35
CA LEU A 199 11.46 6.52 0.56
C LEU A 199 12.30 7.41 1.51
N PRO A 200 11.79 8.59 1.91
CA PRO A 200 12.45 9.44 2.91
C PRO A 200 12.50 8.79 4.29
N ALA A 201 13.42 9.26 5.13
CA ALA A 201 13.53 8.81 6.52
C ALA A 201 12.22 9.03 7.30
N GLY A 202 11.82 8.02 8.07
CA GLY A 202 10.59 7.98 8.87
C GLY A 202 9.29 7.77 8.09
N GLN A 203 9.34 7.70 6.76
CA GLN A 203 8.21 7.28 5.92
C GLN A 203 8.26 5.76 5.73
N PRO A 204 7.42 4.97 6.41
CA PRO A 204 7.45 3.51 6.30
C PRO A 204 6.99 3.00 4.92
N LEU A 205 7.61 1.91 4.49
CA LEU A 205 7.07 1.00 3.48
C LEU A 205 6.35 -0.14 4.20
N ASP A 206 5.08 -0.40 3.85
CA ASP A 206 4.41 -1.65 4.26
C ASP A 206 4.08 -2.50 3.04
N LEU A 207 4.37 -3.78 3.15
CA LEU A 207 4.11 -4.80 2.15
C LEU A 207 3.17 -5.86 2.76
N TYR A 208 2.06 -6.14 2.09
CA TYR A 208 1.10 -7.16 2.48
C TYR A 208 0.92 -8.19 1.38
N VAL A 209 1.04 -9.46 1.75
CA VAL A 209 0.90 -10.59 0.82
C VAL A 209 -0.18 -11.51 1.35
N THR A 210 -1.25 -11.71 0.57
CA THR A 210 -2.31 -12.66 0.97
C THR A 210 -1.95 -14.08 0.59
N VAL A 211 -2.26 -14.99 1.51
CA VAL A 211 -2.07 -16.44 1.39
C VAL A 211 -3.31 -17.12 1.95
N THR A 212 -3.66 -18.28 1.40
CA THR A 212 -4.76 -19.09 1.92
C THR A 212 -4.21 -20.34 2.59
N ASP A 213 -4.59 -20.55 3.84
CA ASP A 213 -4.42 -21.81 4.56
C ASP A 213 -5.46 -22.81 4.05
N PHE A 214 -5.00 -23.90 3.42
CA PHE A 214 -5.90 -24.92 2.89
C PHE A 214 -6.67 -25.64 4.00
N THR A 215 -6.01 -25.91 5.13
CA THR A 215 -6.64 -26.60 6.27
C THR A 215 -7.52 -25.68 7.10
N GLY A 216 -7.20 -24.38 7.07
CA GLY A 216 -7.80 -23.39 7.94
C GLY A 216 -7.32 -23.52 9.39
N HIS A 217 -7.67 -22.52 10.18
CA HIS A 217 -7.36 -22.45 11.59
C HIS A 217 -8.58 -21.95 12.38
N PRO A 218 -8.74 -22.38 13.64
CA PRO A 218 -9.84 -21.94 14.47
C PRO A 218 -9.67 -20.47 14.82
N GLU A 219 -10.66 -19.65 14.47
CA GLU A 219 -10.77 -18.26 14.85
C GLU A 219 -12.03 -18.06 15.72
N ARG A 220 -11.85 -17.34 16.83
CA ARG A 220 -12.91 -17.10 17.81
C ARG A 220 -13.59 -15.79 17.47
N LEU A 221 -14.86 -15.87 17.11
CA LEU A 221 -15.71 -14.72 16.87
C LEU A 221 -16.51 -14.42 18.13
N GLN A 222 -16.53 -13.15 18.53
CA GLN A 222 -17.40 -12.66 19.58
C GLN A 222 -18.74 -12.29 18.95
N LEU A 223 -19.81 -12.88 19.47
CA LEU A 223 -21.17 -12.72 18.99
C LEU A 223 -22.06 -12.29 20.16
N HIS A 224 -23.26 -11.80 19.84
CA HIS A 224 -24.25 -11.47 20.88
C HIS A 224 -24.85 -12.74 21.53
N SER A 225 -25.14 -13.77 20.71
CA SER A 225 -25.59 -15.09 21.19
C SER A 225 -25.35 -16.14 20.10
N PRO A 226 -24.60 -17.23 20.38
CA PRO A 226 -23.81 -17.45 21.61
C PRO A 226 -22.70 -16.39 21.76
N ALA A 227 -22.16 -16.18 22.97
CA ALA A 227 -21.14 -15.13 23.18
C ALA A 227 -19.84 -15.37 22.40
N GLU A 228 -19.49 -16.63 22.18
CA GLU A 228 -18.31 -17.04 21.41
C GLU A 228 -18.72 -18.16 20.45
N VAL A 229 -18.32 -18.05 19.19
CA VAL A 229 -18.32 -19.15 18.22
C VAL A 229 -16.90 -19.34 17.70
N VAL A 230 -16.54 -20.57 17.40
CA VAL A 230 -15.29 -20.89 16.71
C VAL A 230 -15.64 -21.18 15.27
N GLU A 231 -15.10 -20.39 14.35
CA GLU A 231 -15.19 -20.63 12.91
C GLU A 231 -13.81 -20.99 12.35
N THR A 232 -13.79 -21.64 11.20
CA THR A 232 -12.55 -21.95 10.49
C THR A 232 -12.19 -20.78 9.58
N GLU A 233 -11.16 -20.02 9.97
CA GLU A 233 -10.58 -18.98 9.13
C GLU A 233 -9.46 -19.58 8.28
N HIS A 234 -9.41 -19.19 7.01
CA HIS A 234 -8.45 -19.69 6.03
C HIS A 234 -7.52 -18.58 5.51
N ARG A 235 -7.87 -17.31 5.73
CA ARG A 235 -7.08 -16.18 5.25
C ARG A 235 -5.87 -15.94 6.12
N ILE A 236 -4.72 -15.78 5.48
CA ILE A 236 -3.47 -15.34 6.10
C ILE A 236 -2.99 -14.09 5.36
N VAL A 237 -2.52 -13.10 6.10
CA VAL A 237 -1.80 -11.95 5.55
C VAL A 237 -0.38 -12.00 6.10
N ILE A 238 0.60 -12.15 5.21
CA ILE A 238 2.00 -12.03 5.55
C ILE A 238 2.41 -10.59 5.31
N ASP A 239 2.81 -9.90 6.37
CA ASP A 239 3.20 -8.50 6.34
C ASP A 239 4.72 -8.31 6.50
N PHE A 240 5.24 -7.26 5.88
CA PHE A 240 6.61 -6.77 6.06
C PHE A 240 6.60 -5.25 6.13
N SER A 241 7.47 -4.68 6.96
CA SER A 241 7.62 -3.23 7.09
C SER A 241 9.07 -2.88 7.40
N ASP A 242 9.54 -1.76 6.86
CA ASP A 242 10.84 -1.18 7.24
C ASP A 242 10.74 -0.17 8.39
N GLY A 243 9.53 0.11 8.90
CA GLY A 243 9.29 1.06 9.98
C GLY A 243 9.64 2.52 9.65
N GLY A 244 10.05 2.81 8.41
CA GLY A 244 10.61 4.09 8.00
C GLY A 244 12.12 4.23 8.20
N GLU A 245 12.81 3.14 8.53
CA GLU A 245 14.25 3.13 8.75
C GLU A 245 15.02 2.65 7.51
N GLN A 246 16.31 2.99 7.45
CA GLN A 246 17.19 2.48 6.41
C GLN A 246 17.55 1.03 6.73
N VAL A 247 17.21 0.11 5.82
CA VAL A 247 17.44 -1.32 6.00
C VAL A 247 18.32 -1.87 4.88
N HIS A 248 19.09 -2.93 5.19
CA HIS A 248 19.85 -3.68 4.17
C HIS A 248 18.98 -4.65 3.37
N THR A 249 17.87 -5.11 3.96
CA THR A 249 16.86 -5.95 3.36
C THR A 249 15.52 -5.68 4.03
N LEU A 250 14.41 -5.78 3.30
CA LEU A 250 13.08 -5.62 3.88
C LEU A 250 12.77 -6.76 4.87
N ALA A 251 13.20 -7.98 4.53
CA ALA A 251 13.24 -9.13 5.41
C ALA A 251 14.32 -10.13 4.91
N PRO A 252 14.72 -11.14 5.70
CA PRO A 252 15.58 -12.21 5.18
C PRO A 252 15.02 -12.84 3.90
N ALA A 253 15.88 -13.16 2.92
CA ALA A 253 15.45 -13.68 1.62
C ALA A 253 14.55 -14.92 1.73
N ALA A 254 14.80 -15.80 2.71
CA ALA A 254 13.94 -16.95 3.01
C ALA A 254 12.50 -16.56 3.37
N GLU A 255 12.29 -15.45 4.08
CA GLU A 255 10.97 -14.97 4.47
C GLU A 255 10.22 -14.34 3.29
N LEU A 256 10.93 -13.56 2.47
CA LEU A 256 10.37 -12.97 1.25
C LEU A 256 10.03 -14.05 0.21
N ALA A 257 10.93 -15.04 0.02
CA ALA A 257 10.69 -16.17 -0.86
C ALA A 257 9.57 -17.08 -0.33
N PHE A 258 9.44 -17.25 0.99
CA PHE A 258 8.31 -17.96 1.60
C PHE A 258 6.99 -17.30 1.22
N ALA A 259 6.89 -15.97 1.39
CA ALA A 259 5.68 -15.23 1.05
C ALA A 259 5.37 -15.31 -0.45
N ALA A 260 6.39 -15.13 -1.31
CA ALA A 260 6.26 -15.18 -2.76
C ALA A 260 5.80 -16.57 -3.24
N ARG A 261 6.44 -17.63 -2.74
CA ARG A 261 6.11 -19.02 -3.08
C ARG A 261 4.74 -19.44 -2.55
N ALA A 262 4.38 -19.01 -1.35
CA ALA A 262 3.09 -19.31 -0.73
C ALA A 262 1.94 -18.68 -1.51
N THR A 263 2.04 -17.37 -1.81
CA THR A 263 0.99 -16.65 -2.52
C THR A 263 0.83 -17.13 -3.97
N SER A 264 1.87 -17.66 -4.59
CA SER A 264 1.83 -18.17 -5.97
C SER A 264 1.45 -19.66 -6.11
N SER A 265 1.05 -20.33 -5.03
CA SER A 265 0.67 -21.76 -5.00
C SER A 265 -0.73 -21.98 -5.60
N PHE A 266 -0.89 -21.71 -6.89
CA PHE A 266 -2.19 -21.77 -7.56
C PHE A 266 -2.62 -23.23 -7.85
N PRO A 267 -3.80 -23.67 -7.35
CA PRO A 267 -4.30 -25.02 -7.59
C PRO A 267 -4.40 -25.36 -9.09
N GLY A 268 -3.75 -26.46 -9.50
CA GLY A 268 -3.72 -26.92 -10.89
C GLY A 268 -2.51 -26.45 -11.71
N ALA A 269 -1.76 -25.45 -11.25
CA ALA A 269 -0.51 -25.02 -11.88
C ALA A 269 0.71 -25.27 -10.98
N PHE A 270 0.64 -24.85 -9.72
CA PHE A 270 1.73 -25.01 -8.74
C PHE A 270 1.27 -25.84 -7.54
N PRO A 271 2.14 -26.71 -6.99
CA PRO A 271 1.81 -27.49 -5.81
C PRO A 271 1.60 -26.60 -4.57
N PRO A 272 0.78 -27.04 -3.61
CA PRO A 272 0.68 -26.39 -2.31
C PRO A 272 2.05 -26.26 -1.65
N PHE A 273 2.26 -25.16 -0.95
CA PHE A 273 3.51 -24.84 -0.28
C PHE A 273 3.43 -25.12 1.22
N SER A 274 4.57 -25.43 1.84
CA SER A 274 4.69 -25.58 3.29
C SER A 274 6.04 -25.07 3.77
N ALA A 275 6.16 -24.75 5.06
CA ALA A 275 7.45 -24.38 5.64
C ALA A 275 8.52 -25.47 5.46
N GLY A 276 8.11 -26.75 5.45
CA GLY A 276 9.01 -27.87 5.18
C GLY A 276 9.57 -27.89 3.75
N GLU A 277 8.87 -27.33 2.75
CA GLU A 277 9.43 -27.16 1.40
C GLU A 277 10.59 -26.16 1.42
N MET A 278 10.39 -25.00 2.07
CA MET A 278 11.44 -23.99 2.24
C MET A 278 12.66 -24.56 2.96
N ASP A 279 12.45 -25.32 4.04
CA ASP A 279 13.55 -25.93 4.80
C ASP A 279 14.40 -26.86 3.94
N ARG A 280 13.76 -27.74 3.16
CA ARG A 280 14.46 -28.64 2.23
C ARG A 280 15.25 -27.88 1.17
N VAL A 281 14.66 -26.82 0.60
CA VAL A 281 15.34 -26.00 -0.42
C VAL A 281 16.54 -25.27 0.16
N LEU A 282 16.42 -24.71 1.36
CA LEU A 282 17.54 -24.05 2.03
C LEU A 282 18.63 -25.05 2.43
N GLU A 283 18.28 -26.25 2.87
CA GLU A 283 19.23 -27.32 3.17
C GLU A 283 20.00 -27.73 1.90
N MET A 284 19.30 -27.95 0.78
CA MET A 284 19.94 -28.23 -0.52
C MET A 284 20.88 -27.12 -0.97
N ARG A 285 20.56 -25.85 -0.66
CA ARG A 285 21.40 -24.67 -0.95
C ARG A 285 22.50 -24.43 0.09
N GLY A 286 22.62 -25.25 1.13
CA GLY A 286 23.56 -25.00 2.25
C GLY A 286 23.31 -23.69 3.00
N SER A 287 22.09 -23.17 2.93
CA SER A 287 21.69 -21.88 3.49
C SER A 287 21.00 -22.05 4.85
N ARG A 288 21.14 -21.05 5.74
CA ARG A 288 20.52 -21.08 7.08
C ARG A 288 19.35 -20.10 7.16
N TRP A 289 18.34 -20.42 7.98
CA TRP A 289 17.24 -19.52 8.32
C TRP A 289 17.12 -19.31 9.84
N PRO A 290 17.98 -18.47 10.44
CA PRO A 290 18.00 -18.28 11.89
C PRO A 290 16.68 -17.74 12.47
N THR A 291 15.97 -16.93 11.69
CA THR A 291 14.71 -16.28 12.10
C THR A 291 13.47 -17.14 11.92
N ARG A 292 13.59 -18.36 11.35
CA ARG A 292 12.48 -19.27 11.02
C ARG A 292 11.41 -19.35 12.11
N ARG A 293 11.81 -19.68 13.34
CA ARG A 293 10.85 -19.86 14.46
C ARG A 293 10.11 -18.58 14.80
N ALA A 294 10.80 -17.44 14.78
CA ALA A 294 10.20 -16.14 15.06
C ALA A 294 9.23 -15.74 13.94
N PHE A 295 9.61 -15.99 12.68
CA PHE A 295 8.79 -15.75 11.51
C PHE A 295 7.50 -16.58 11.53
N LEU A 296 7.60 -17.91 11.67
CA LEU A 296 6.43 -18.80 11.70
C LEU A 296 5.48 -18.49 12.87
N ARG A 297 6.01 -18.11 14.04
CA ARG A 297 5.18 -17.65 15.16
C ARG A 297 4.41 -16.37 14.85
N ARG A 298 5.00 -15.48 14.05
CA ARG A 298 4.38 -14.19 13.65
C ARG A 298 3.31 -14.41 12.59
N VAL A 299 3.62 -15.16 11.54
CA VAL A 299 2.74 -15.30 10.36
C VAL A 299 1.73 -16.44 10.46
N LEU A 300 1.99 -17.45 11.31
CA LEU A 300 1.11 -18.59 11.59
C LEU A 300 0.92 -18.80 13.10
N PRO A 301 0.43 -17.80 13.86
CA PRO A 301 0.43 -17.85 15.33
C PRO A 301 -0.37 -19.03 15.89
N ARG A 302 -1.53 -19.37 15.29
CA ARG A 302 -2.39 -20.47 15.72
C ARG A 302 -1.72 -21.83 15.48
N HIS A 303 -1.18 -22.05 14.28
CA HIS A 303 -0.43 -23.27 13.96
C HIS A 303 0.83 -23.40 14.80
N HIS A 304 1.53 -22.30 15.08
CA HIS A 304 2.70 -22.31 15.97
C HIS A 304 2.32 -22.71 17.40
N ALA A 305 1.22 -22.18 17.93
CA ALA A 305 0.71 -22.55 19.25
C ALA A 305 0.33 -24.04 19.32
N ALA A 306 -0.12 -24.62 18.20
CA ALA A 306 -0.44 -26.04 18.07
C ALA A 306 0.77 -26.94 17.71
N ASN A 307 2.00 -26.39 17.62
CA ASN A 307 3.18 -27.09 17.10
C ASN A 307 2.97 -27.72 15.70
N ALA A 308 2.13 -27.10 14.88
CA ALA A 308 1.74 -27.55 13.54
C ALA A 308 2.16 -26.58 12.43
N ALA A 309 2.89 -25.50 12.74
CA ALA A 309 3.32 -24.50 11.76
C ALA A 309 4.11 -25.11 10.57
N ASP A 310 4.87 -26.17 10.82
CA ASP A 310 5.65 -26.85 9.78
C ASP A 310 4.77 -27.62 8.78
N ARG A 311 3.54 -27.95 9.18
CA ARG A 311 2.56 -28.74 8.42
C ARG A 311 1.46 -27.88 7.79
N ALA A 312 1.45 -26.57 8.05
CA ALA A 312 0.48 -25.67 7.44
C ALA A 312 0.63 -25.73 5.91
N VAL A 313 -0.48 -26.04 5.25
CA VAL A 313 -0.54 -26.15 3.79
C VAL A 313 -1.05 -24.84 3.22
N LEU A 314 -0.19 -24.14 2.50
CA LEU A 314 -0.43 -22.81 1.99
C LEU A 314 -0.69 -22.86 0.48
N ILE A 315 -1.78 -22.23 0.06
CA ILE A 315 -2.19 -22.08 -1.33
C ILE A 315 -2.37 -20.60 -1.67
N ASP A 316 -2.58 -20.33 -2.97
CA ASP A 316 -2.71 -18.97 -3.49
C ASP A 316 -3.76 -18.14 -2.73
N GLY A 317 -3.38 -16.93 -2.33
CA GLY A 317 -4.25 -16.01 -1.62
C GLY A 317 -5.45 -15.53 -2.46
N SER A 318 -5.38 -15.62 -3.80
CA SER A 318 -6.47 -15.25 -4.69
C SER A 318 -7.68 -16.19 -4.60
N VAL A 319 -7.51 -17.38 -3.99
CA VAL A 319 -8.57 -18.39 -3.80
C VAL A 319 -9.69 -17.87 -2.91
N LEU A 320 -9.35 -17.17 -1.83
CA LEU A 320 -10.33 -16.59 -0.89
C LEU A 320 -10.30 -15.06 -0.85
N ALA A 321 -9.22 -14.45 -1.35
CA ALA A 321 -8.95 -13.03 -1.23
C ALA A 321 -8.34 -12.50 -2.52
N ASN A 322 -9.14 -12.39 -3.57
CA ASN A 322 -8.66 -12.04 -4.91
C ASN A 322 -8.08 -10.62 -5.05
N ALA A 323 -8.20 -9.77 -4.03
CA ALA A 323 -7.39 -8.55 -3.94
C ALA A 323 -7.20 -8.07 -2.49
N PRO A 324 -5.96 -7.83 -2.02
CA PRO A 324 -5.67 -7.43 -0.65
C PRO A 324 -5.92 -5.92 -0.42
N PHE A 325 -7.10 -5.43 -0.81
CA PHE A 325 -7.51 -4.05 -0.57
C PHE A 325 -7.57 -3.74 0.92
N ARG A 326 -8.10 -4.68 1.73
CA ARG A 326 -8.34 -4.41 3.15
C ARG A 326 -7.05 -4.12 3.94
N PRO A 327 -5.98 -4.93 3.84
CA PRO A 327 -4.69 -4.58 4.44
C PRO A 327 -4.16 -3.20 4.00
N ALA A 328 -4.25 -2.87 2.70
CA ALA A 328 -3.83 -1.57 2.21
C ALA A 328 -4.68 -0.42 2.77
N ILE A 329 -6.01 -0.58 2.85
CA ILE A 329 -6.94 0.39 3.44
C ILE A 329 -6.66 0.60 4.92
N ASP A 330 -6.38 -0.47 5.66
CA ASP A 330 -6.07 -0.40 7.08
C ASP A 330 -4.71 0.27 7.33
N ALA A 331 -3.72 0.03 6.46
CA ALA A 331 -2.43 0.73 6.49
C ALA A 331 -2.59 2.24 6.25
N LEU A 332 -3.49 2.66 5.35
CA LEU A 332 -3.77 4.08 5.10
C LEU A 332 -4.18 4.84 6.37
N LYS A 333 -4.91 4.19 7.29
CA LYS A 333 -5.34 4.82 8.56
C LYS A 333 -4.16 5.22 9.45
N GLN A 334 -3.01 4.59 9.27
CA GLN A 334 -1.82 4.75 10.12
C GLN A 334 -0.72 5.58 9.46
N ARG A 335 -1.03 6.27 8.34
CA ARG A 335 -0.03 7.02 7.55
C ARG A 335 -0.19 8.53 7.74
N PRO A 336 0.45 9.12 8.76
CA PRO A 336 0.33 10.54 8.93
C PRO A 336 1.12 11.32 7.86
N ALA A 337 0.55 12.43 7.42
CA ALA A 337 1.17 13.35 6.47
C ALA A 337 2.08 14.36 7.19
N ARG A 338 3.34 14.48 6.76
CA ARG A 338 4.27 15.55 7.20
C ARG A 338 4.37 16.71 6.21
N ARG A 339 3.65 16.62 5.08
CA ARG A 339 3.58 17.60 3.98
C ARG A 339 2.20 17.56 3.35
N GLU A 340 1.95 18.37 2.32
CA GLU A 340 0.75 18.18 1.49
C GLU A 340 0.83 16.82 0.78
N VAL A 341 -0.24 16.04 0.87
CA VAL A 341 -0.30 14.68 0.32
C VAL A 341 -1.44 14.59 -0.69
N ASP A 342 -1.17 14.03 -1.87
CA ASP A 342 -2.20 13.46 -2.74
C ASP A 342 -2.12 11.94 -2.64
N ARG A 343 -3.10 11.33 -1.97
CA ARG A 343 -3.13 9.89 -1.73
C ARG A 343 -3.86 9.19 -2.87
N ARG A 344 -3.16 8.29 -3.56
CA ARG A 344 -3.72 7.46 -4.63
C ARG A 344 -3.71 6.00 -4.23
N PHE A 345 -4.87 5.38 -4.33
CA PHE A 345 -5.03 3.95 -4.30
C PHE A 345 -4.94 3.45 -5.75
N VAL A 346 -3.82 2.83 -6.13
CA VAL A 346 -3.56 2.41 -7.51
C VAL A 346 -3.66 0.90 -7.57
N TYR A 347 -4.56 0.36 -8.39
CA TYR A 347 -4.63 -1.08 -8.61
C TYR A 347 -4.34 -1.46 -10.07
N ILE A 348 -3.65 -2.58 -10.24
CA ILE A 348 -3.32 -3.13 -11.55
C ILE A 348 -4.37 -4.16 -11.93
N ASP A 349 -5.03 -3.96 -13.07
CA ASP A 349 -6.07 -4.84 -13.59
C ASP A 349 -5.71 -5.28 -15.03
N PRO A 350 -4.96 -6.38 -15.18
CA PRO A 350 -4.35 -6.72 -16.46
C PRO A 350 -5.34 -7.28 -17.50
N SER A 351 -6.52 -7.75 -17.08
CA SER A 351 -7.53 -8.31 -18.00
C SER A 351 -8.95 -8.08 -17.48
N PRO A 352 -9.51 -6.87 -17.68
CA PRO A 352 -10.85 -6.55 -17.21
C PRO A 352 -11.92 -7.36 -17.96
N GLY A 353 -12.80 -8.04 -17.23
CA GLY A 353 -14.02 -8.65 -17.80
C GLY A 353 -13.90 -10.08 -18.37
N THR A 354 -12.73 -10.73 -18.32
CA THR A 354 -12.57 -12.10 -18.82
C THR A 354 -13.18 -13.11 -17.84
N LYS A 355 -14.37 -13.64 -18.18
CA LYS A 355 -14.94 -14.78 -17.45
C LYS A 355 -14.08 -16.02 -17.73
N PHE A 356 -13.53 -16.65 -16.69
CA PHE A 356 -13.03 -18.02 -16.80
C PHE A 356 -14.22 -18.92 -17.18
N ARG A 357 -14.44 -19.14 -18.47
CA ARG A 357 -15.37 -20.16 -18.95
C ARG A 357 -14.58 -21.46 -19.00
N LEU A 358 -14.72 -22.32 -17.99
CA LEU A 358 -14.44 -23.74 -18.20
C LEU A 358 -15.42 -24.23 -19.28
N GLY A 359 -14.88 -24.66 -20.41
CA GLY A 359 -15.66 -25.19 -21.52
C GLY A 359 -16.47 -26.40 -21.07
N GLY A 360 -17.79 -26.27 -21.08
CA GLY A 360 -18.71 -27.39 -20.88
C GLY A 360 -18.82 -28.22 -22.15
N SER A 361 -18.12 -29.35 -22.20
CA SER A 361 -18.42 -30.43 -23.13
C SER A 361 -18.83 -31.67 -22.33
N GLY A 362 -20.15 -31.83 -22.09
CA GLY A 362 -20.89 -33.09 -21.87
C GLY A 362 -20.36 -34.22 -21.00
N ALA A 363 -19.22 -34.09 -20.31
CA ALA A 363 -18.62 -35.07 -19.43
C ALA A 363 -18.80 -34.60 -17.98
N GLU A 364 -19.13 -35.54 -17.09
CA GLU A 364 -19.28 -35.27 -15.67
C GLU A 364 -18.04 -34.52 -15.13
N PRO A 365 -18.22 -33.37 -14.44
CA PRO A 365 -17.09 -32.63 -13.88
C PRO A 365 -16.32 -33.50 -12.90
N GLY A 366 -15.00 -33.62 -13.07
CA GLY A 366 -14.15 -34.33 -12.13
C GLY A 366 -14.04 -33.59 -10.78
N PHE A 367 -13.70 -34.28 -9.70
CA PHE A 367 -13.58 -33.74 -8.33
C PHE A 367 -12.80 -32.41 -8.22
N LEU A 368 -11.70 -32.25 -8.98
CA LEU A 368 -10.93 -31.01 -9.06
C LEU A 368 -11.64 -29.88 -9.82
N GLN A 369 -12.42 -30.20 -10.87
CA GLN A 369 -13.27 -29.22 -11.55
C GLN A 369 -14.46 -28.81 -10.68
N THR A 370 -14.95 -29.72 -9.83
CA THR A 370 -15.98 -29.41 -8.83
C THR A 370 -15.42 -28.52 -7.71
N ILE A 371 -14.18 -28.74 -7.26
CA ILE A 371 -13.50 -27.86 -6.29
C ILE A 371 -13.15 -26.50 -6.91
N LEU A 372 -12.54 -26.49 -8.10
CA LEU A 372 -12.25 -25.24 -8.83
C LEU A 372 -13.53 -24.50 -9.21
N GLY A 373 -14.61 -25.20 -9.52
CA GLY A 373 -15.95 -24.66 -9.78
C GLY A 373 -16.57 -24.06 -8.53
N ALA A 374 -16.59 -24.79 -7.41
CA ALA A 374 -17.13 -24.32 -6.13
C ALA A 374 -16.35 -23.12 -5.55
N ILE A 375 -15.03 -23.04 -5.82
CA ILE A 375 -14.17 -21.91 -5.42
C ILE A 375 -14.26 -20.74 -6.42
N SER A 376 -14.48 -21.01 -7.71
CA SER A 376 -14.59 -19.97 -8.76
C SER A 376 -16.00 -19.40 -8.94
N GLU A 377 -17.02 -19.95 -8.26
CA GLU A 377 -18.40 -19.45 -8.28
C GLU A 377 -18.55 -18.08 -7.60
N LEU A 378 -17.54 -17.60 -6.87
CA LEU A 378 -17.48 -16.21 -6.40
C LEU A 378 -17.00 -15.28 -7.54
N PRO A 379 -17.84 -14.35 -8.03
CA PRO A 379 -17.43 -13.41 -9.07
C PRO A 379 -16.29 -12.53 -8.56
N ARG A 380 -15.09 -12.71 -9.13
CA ARG A 380 -13.84 -11.98 -8.81
C ARG A 380 -13.98 -10.45 -8.76
N GLN A 381 -15.00 -9.88 -9.39
CA GLN A 381 -15.28 -8.44 -9.45
C GLN A 381 -16.07 -7.91 -8.24
N GLN A 382 -16.87 -8.74 -7.58
CA GLN A 382 -17.72 -8.30 -6.45
C GLN A 382 -16.89 -7.81 -5.26
N PRO A 383 -15.85 -8.53 -4.78
CA PRO A 383 -15.03 -8.04 -3.67
C PRO A 383 -14.27 -6.75 -4.00
N ILE A 384 -13.88 -6.55 -5.27
CA ILE A 384 -13.20 -5.32 -5.71
C ILE A 384 -14.17 -4.16 -5.60
N ARG A 385 -15.38 -4.32 -6.15
CA ARG A 385 -16.45 -3.32 -6.07
C ARG A 385 -16.75 -2.94 -4.61
N ASP A 386 -16.95 -3.92 -3.73
CA ASP A 386 -17.26 -3.66 -2.32
C ASP A 386 -16.14 -2.86 -1.62
N ASN A 387 -14.87 -3.17 -1.92
CA ASN A 387 -13.73 -2.42 -1.40
C ASN A 387 -13.63 -1.00 -1.98
N LEU A 388 -13.90 -0.83 -3.27
CA LEU A 388 -13.93 0.48 -3.93
C LEU A 388 -15.08 1.35 -3.41
N GLU A 389 -16.26 0.76 -3.19
CA GLU A 389 -17.40 1.41 -2.56
C GLU A 389 -17.07 1.82 -1.11
N ALA A 390 -16.34 0.99 -0.36
CA ALA A 390 -15.87 1.35 0.98
C ALA A 390 -14.89 2.55 0.96
N ILE A 391 -13.97 2.61 -0.02
CA ILE A 391 -13.06 3.75 -0.20
C ILE A 391 -13.86 5.00 -0.61
N ALA A 392 -14.77 4.89 -1.57
CA ALA A 392 -15.61 5.99 -2.04
C ALA A 392 -16.49 6.56 -0.91
N ALA A 393 -17.18 5.69 -0.17
CA ALA A 393 -17.99 6.08 0.97
C ALA A 393 -17.18 6.80 2.06
N ARG A 394 -15.91 6.41 2.24
CA ARG A 394 -14.97 7.12 3.13
C ARG A 394 -14.61 8.50 2.59
N SER A 395 -14.25 8.62 1.31
CA SER A 395 -13.93 9.91 0.69
C SER A 395 -15.13 10.86 0.73
N GLU A 396 -16.35 10.38 0.45
CA GLU A 396 -17.56 11.19 0.58
C GLU A 396 -17.83 11.66 2.03
N ARG A 397 -17.51 10.84 3.04
CA ARG A 397 -17.60 11.26 4.45
C ARG A 397 -16.64 12.41 4.73
N ILE A 398 -15.40 12.31 4.25
CA ILE A 398 -14.38 13.36 4.39
C ILE A 398 -14.85 14.66 3.72
N ASP A 399 -15.37 14.58 2.48
CA ASP A 399 -15.87 15.76 1.75
C ASP A 399 -17.04 16.42 2.48
N ARG A 400 -18.01 15.63 3.00
CA ARG A 400 -19.11 16.15 3.81
C ARG A 400 -18.60 16.89 5.06
N MET A 401 -17.61 16.33 5.74
CA MET A 401 -17.02 16.99 6.91
C MET A 401 -16.30 18.29 6.55
N GLN A 402 -15.56 18.32 5.44
CA GLN A 402 -14.94 19.56 4.95
C GLN A 402 -16.00 20.63 4.66
N GLY A 403 -17.14 20.23 4.07
CA GLY A 403 -18.30 21.09 3.88
C GLY A 403 -18.88 21.64 5.19
N ILE A 404 -19.00 20.82 6.23
CA ILE A 404 -19.46 21.26 7.57
C ILE A 404 -18.50 22.28 8.17
N VAL A 405 -17.19 22.00 8.16
CA VAL A 405 -16.16 22.93 8.67
C VAL A 405 -16.22 24.27 7.93
N ALA A 406 -16.41 24.25 6.61
CA ALA A 406 -16.56 25.46 5.81
C ALA A 406 -17.84 26.23 6.17
N ALA A 407 -18.97 25.54 6.38
CA ALA A 407 -20.25 26.15 6.70
C ALA A 407 -20.25 26.84 8.08
N ILE A 408 -19.71 26.19 9.11
CA ILE A 408 -19.71 26.76 10.48
C ILE A 408 -18.56 27.75 10.72
N ARG A 409 -17.66 27.93 9.74
CA ARG A 409 -16.44 28.74 9.87
C ARG A 409 -16.74 30.16 10.34
N GLY A 410 -17.68 30.85 9.69
CA GLY A 410 -17.99 32.24 10.01
C GLY A 410 -18.50 32.41 11.44
N GLU A 411 -19.31 31.48 11.93
CA GLU A 411 -19.83 31.49 13.31
C GLU A 411 -18.72 31.24 14.33
N VAL A 412 -17.84 30.26 14.07
CA VAL A 412 -16.69 29.97 14.94
C VAL A 412 -15.73 31.16 15.00
N GLU A 413 -15.43 31.78 13.86
CA GLU A 413 -14.57 32.97 13.81
C GLU A 413 -15.18 34.14 14.61
N ALA A 414 -16.50 34.36 14.51
CA ALA A 414 -17.21 35.37 15.28
C ALA A 414 -17.17 35.10 16.80
N GLU A 415 -17.33 33.85 17.23
CA GLU A 415 -17.25 33.45 18.65
C GLU A 415 -15.83 33.66 19.21
N VAL A 416 -14.79 33.29 18.45
CA VAL A 416 -13.40 33.56 18.84
C VAL A 416 -13.16 35.08 18.95
N GLU A 417 -13.65 35.87 18.00
CA GLU A 417 -13.56 37.34 18.09
C GLU A 417 -14.28 37.93 19.30
N GLN A 418 -15.45 37.42 19.67
CA GLN A 418 -16.17 37.85 20.87
C GLN A 418 -15.40 37.49 22.15
N LEU A 419 -14.82 36.30 22.20
CA LEU A 419 -14.06 35.82 23.36
C LEU A 419 -12.81 36.65 23.64
N PHE A 420 -12.11 37.12 22.61
CA PHE A 420 -10.82 37.77 22.77
C PHE A 420 -10.85 39.29 22.45
N GLY A 421 -11.90 39.78 21.82
CA GLY A 421 -12.03 41.16 21.34
C GLY A 421 -11.35 41.37 19.98
N ARG A 422 -11.83 42.34 19.19
CA ARG A 422 -11.31 42.59 17.83
C ARG A 422 -9.86 43.12 17.78
N THR A 423 -9.43 43.83 18.83
CA THR A 423 -8.07 44.40 18.96
C THR A 423 -7.00 43.36 19.29
N PHE A 424 -7.39 42.18 19.74
CA PHE A 424 -6.52 41.05 20.07
C PHE A 424 -5.53 40.65 18.96
N PHE A 425 -5.97 40.73 17.71
CA PHE A 425 -5.18 40.32 16.54
C PHE A 425 -4.12 41.36 16.13
N LEU A 426 -4.07 42.51 16.81
CA LEU A 426 -3.04 43.53 16.62
C LEU A 426 -1.77 43.22 17.45
N ASP A 427 -1.90 42.40 18.51
CA ASP A 427 -0.78 42.01 19.36
C ASP A 427 0.06 40.87 18.75
N ARG A 428 1.37 40.91 18.98
CA ARG A 428 2.26 39.78 18.66
C ARG A 428 2.00 38.64 19.68
N PRO A 429 1.73 37.40 19.22
CA PRO A 429 1.55 36.28 20.12
C PRO A 429 2.86 35.94 20.85
N THR A 430 2.76 35.56 22.12
CA THR A 430 3.86 34.97 22.91
C THR A 430 3.46 33.56 23.35
N PRO A 431 4.40 32.68 23.73
CA PRO A 431 4.05 31.31 24.12
C PRO A 431 3.07 31.26 25.29
N ALA A 432 3.30 32.07 26.33
CA ALA A 432 2.40 32.18 27.48
C ALA A 432 1.00 32.69 27.10
N ARG A 433 0.92 33.65 26.16
CA ARG A 433 -0.36 34.15 25.65
C ARG A 433 -1.10 33.07 24.85
N LEU A 434 -0.41 32.37 23.94
CA LEU A 434 -1.00 31.26 23.19
C LEU A 434 -1.56 30.19 24.13
N ALA A 435 -0.80 29.77 25.14
CA ALA A 435 -1.26 28.79 26.12
C ALA A 435 -2.56 29.25 26.83
N ALA A 436 -2.60 30.50 27.32
CA ALA A 436 -3.77 31.07 27.97
C ALA A 436 -4.98 31.17 27.01
N TRP A 437 -4.75 31.56 25.76
CA TRP A 437 -5.80 31.66 24.74
C TRP A 437 -6.37 30.29 24.36
N ARG A 438 -5.52 29.26 24.22
CA ARG A 438 -5.98 27.88 23.97
C ARG A 438 -6.91 27.40 25.08
N GLN A 439 -6.53 27.63 26.35
CA GLN A 439 -7.36 27.24 27.49
C GLN A 439 -8.71 27.97 27.48
N ARG A 440 -8.71 29.29 27.25
CA ARG A 440 -9.94 30.09 27.18
C ARG A 440 -10.83 29.69 26.01
N ALA A 441 -10.26 29.42 24.84
CA ALA A 441 -11.01 28.99 23.66
C ALA A 441 -11.65 27.61 23.84
N HIS A 442 -10.94 26.68 24.51
CA HIS A 442 -11.51 25.37 24.84
C HIS A 442 -12.68 25.51 25.84
N ALA A 443 -12.55 26.34 26.88
CA ALA A 443 -13.64 26.64 27.81
C ALA A 443 -14.85 27.27 27.10
N GLY A 444 -14.60 28.20 26.16
CA GLY A 444 -15.63 28.79 25.32
C GLY A 444 -16.37 27.76 24.47
N ALA A 445 -15.65 26.83 23.84
CA ALA A 445 -16.25 25.76 23.05
C ALA A 445 -17.12 24.85 23.91
N VAL A 446 -16.67 24.48 25.12
CA VAL A 446 -17.48 23.69 26.07
C VAL A 446 -18.80 24.42 26.37
N ALA A 447 -18.73 25.70 26.75
CA ALA A 447 -19.91 26.49 27.13
C ALA A 447 -20.92 26.65 25.97
N LYS A 448 -20.43 26.78 24.73
CA LYS A 448 -21.27 26.98 23.53
C LYS A 448 -21.82 25.70 22.92
N SER A 449 -21.32 24.53 23.31
CA SER A 449 -21.67 23.25 22.68
C SER A 449 -22.93 22.59 23.24
N GLY A 450 -23.46 23.07 24.38
CA GLY A 450 -24.65 22.50 25.02
C GLY A 450 -24.55 20.99 25.23
N PHE A 451 -25.64 20.26 24.95
CA PHE A 451 -25.68 18.80 25.08
C PHE A 451 -24.72 18.06 24.13
N GLY A 452 -24.32 18.68 23.02
CA GLY A 452 -23.39 18.08 22.05
C GLY A 452 -22.01 17.80 22.65
N PHE A 453 -21.60 18.58 23.67
CA PHE A 453 -20.33 18.39 24.34
C PHE A 453 -20.22 17.04 25.05
N ALA A 454 -21.31 16.53 25.65
CA ALA A 454 -21.29 15.27 26.38
C ALA A 454 -20.96 14.09 25.45
N ALA A 455 -21.60 14.04 24.28
CA ALA A 455 -21.31 13.03 23.25
C ALA A 455 -19.87 13.15 22.73
N TYR A 456 -19.42 14.38 22.48
CA TYR A 456 -18.04 14.67 22.08
C TYR A 456 -17.02 14.18 23.12
N ALA A 457 -17.21 14.52 24.39
CA ALA A 457 -16.31 14.15 25.48
C ALA A 457 -16.22 12.63 25.65
N HIS A 458 -17.36 11.92 25.54
CA HIS A 458 -17.40 10.45 25.59
C HIS A 458 -16.61 9.81 24.44
N LEU A 459 -16.80 10.28 23.21
CA LEU A 459 -16.07 9.77 22.04
C LEU A 459 -14.57 10.07 22.12
N LYS A 460 -14.21 11.27 22.56
CA LYS A 460 -12.83 11.70 22.77
C LYS A 460 -12.13 10.81 23.79
N ARG A 461 -12.77 10.56 24.94
CA ARG A 461 -12.27 9.63 25.97
C ARG A 461 -12.07 8.23 25.40
N ALA A 462 -13.08 7.68 24.74
CA ALA A 462 -13.02 6.32 24.17
C ALA A 462 -11.88 6.19 23.15
N GLY A 463 -11.71 7.18 22.27
CA GLY A 463 -10.64 7.21 21.26
C GLY A 463 -9.24 7.30 21.86
N VAL A 464 -9.04 8.10 22.92
CA VAL A 464 -7.75 8.17 23.61
C VAL A 464 -7.41 6.82 24.27
N LEU A 465 -8.37 6.17 24.91
CA LEU A 465 -8.16 4.84 25.51
C LEU A 465 -7.82 3.76 24.47
N ASP A 466 -8.47 3.79 23.30
CA ASP A 466 -8.15 2.89 22.17
C ASP A 466 -6.72 3.10 21.69
N HIS A 467 -6.33 4.38 21.53
CA HIS A 467 -5.00 4.74 21.09
C HIS A 467 -3.91 4.28 22.08
N LEU A 468 -4.10 4.51 23.38
CA LEU A 468 -3.16 4.07 24.42
C LEU A 468 -3.01 2.55 24.45
N ALA A 469 -4.11 1.81 24.34
CA ALA A 469 -4.07 0.35 24.30
C ALA A 469 -3.36 -0.18 23.04
N ALA A 470 -3.59 0.45 21.88
CA ALA A 470 -2.90 0.12 20.64
C ALA A 470 -1.40 0.41 20.72
N MET A 471 -1.01 1.58 21.24
CA MET A 471 0.39 1.97 21.43
C MET A 471 1.13 1.02 22.37
N ALA A 472 0.51 0.64 23.50
CA ALA A 472 1.10 -0.31 24.43
C ALA A 472 1.33 -1.68 23.76
N ALA A 473 0.33 -2.18 23.04
CA ALA A 473 0.41 -3.43 22.29
C ALA A 473 1.54 -3.43 21.24
N GLU A 474 1.65 -2.35 20.47
CA GLU A 474 2.70 -2.14 19.47
C GLU A 474 4.09 -2.12 20.11
N ALA A 475 4.28 -1.37 21.21
CA ALA A 475 5.56 -1.30 21.92
C ALA A 475 6.03 -2.66 22.47
N ALA A 476 5.12 -3.55 22.83
CA ALA A 476 5.44 -4.91 23.31
C ALA A 476 5.82 -5.88 22.18
N GLY A 477 5.48 -5.54 20.92
CA GLY A 477 5.46 -6.44 19.78
C GLY A 477 4.36 -7.51 19.88
N ASP A 478 3.27 -7.21 20.58
CA ASP A 478 2.14 -8.12 20.81
C ASP A 478 0.84 -7.44 20.33
N THR A 479 0.47 -7.70 19.08
CA THR A 479 -0.70 -7.11 18.43
C THR A 479 -2.00 -7.88 18.71
N GLY A 480 -2.00 -8.87 19.60
CA GLY A 480 -3.17 -9.70 19.89
C GLY A 480 -4.38 -8.89 20.36
N ALA A 481 -5.51 -9.01 19.65
CA ALA A 481 -6.76 -8.32 19.99
C ALA A 481 -7.22 -8.54 21.46
N PRO A 482 -7.13 -9.77 22.04
CA PRO A 482 -7.56 -9.99 23.42
C PRO A 482 -6.71 -9.27 24.48
N ARG A 483 -5.39 -9.17 24.28
CA ARG A 483 -4.52 -8.43 25.21
C ARG A 483 -4.79 -6.93 25.14
N ARG A 484 -4.96 -6.40 23.93
CA ARG A 484 -5.30 -5.00 23.69
C ARG A 484 -6.63 -4.63 24.36
N ALA A 485 -7.65 -5.47 24.23
CA ALA A 485 -8.94 -5.27 24.88
C ALA A 485 -8.82 -5.26 26.41
N ARG A 486 -8.00 -6.15 26.99
CA ARG A 486 -7.74 -6.16 28.44
C ARG A 486 -7.01 -4.90 28.91
N ILE A 487 -6.00 -4.44 28.18
CA ILE A 487 -5.31 -3.19 28.49
C ILE A 487 -6.31 -2.03 28.43
N ARG A 488 -7.07 -1.90 27.33
CA ARG A 488 -8.11 -0.87 27.19
C ARG A 488 -9.08 -0.87 28.37
N GLY A 489 -9.61 -2.04 28.75
CA GLY A 489 -10.55 -2.18 29.87
C GLY A 489 -9.96 -1.72 31.20
N ALA A 490 -8.71 -2.10 31.50
CA ALA A 490 -8.04 -1.66 32.72
C ALA A 490 -7.78 -0.15 32.76
N LEU A 491 -7.35 0.43 31.64
CA LEU A 491 -7.16 1.89 31.52
C LEU A 491 -8.50 2.65 31.67
N ALA A 492 -9.58 2.09 31.11
CA ALA A 492 -10.92 2.68 31.19
C ALA A 492 -11.42 2.68 32.64
N ALA A 493 -11.31 1.55 33.35
CA ALA A 493 -11.74 1.41 34.74
C ALA A 493 -10.99 2.36 35.68
N ALA A 494 -9.67 2.48 35.53
CA ALA A 494 -8.88 3.41 36.33
C ALA A 494 -9.25 4.88 36.09
N LEU A 495 -9.63 5.23 34.86
CA LEU A 495 -10.16 6.57 34.57
C LEU A 495 -11.55 6.78 35.17
N ASP A 496 -12.45 5.79 35.08
CA ASP A 496 -13.78 5.89 35.71
C ASP A 496 -13.69 6.10 37.22
N GLU A 497 -12.78 5.39 37.90
CA GLU A 497 -12.53 5.55 39.33
C GLU A 497 -12.09 6.98 39.67
N ARG A 498 -11.15 7.55 38.90
CA ARG A 498 -10.71 8.95 39.09
C ARG A 498 -11.83 9.97 38.83
N LEU A 499 -12.71 9.70 37.87
CA LEU A 499 -13.83 10.59 37.53
C LEU A 499 -14.96 10.52 38.55
N ALA A 500 -15.09 9.43 39.31
CA ALA A 500 -16.05 9.36 40.40
C ALA A 500 -15.72 10.35 41.53
N ASP A 501 -14.43 10.63 41.73
CA ASP A 501 -13.94 11.51 42.80
C ASP A 501 -13.71 12.96 42.34
N ASP A 502 -13.33 13.18 41.08
CA ASP A 502 -12.97 14.49 40.54
C ASP A 502 -13.34 14.66 39.06
N ASP A 503 -14.37 15.45 38.78
CA ASP A 503 -14.81 15.81 37.42
C ASP A 503 -13.70 16.51 36.61
N THR A 504 -12.71 17.14 37.26
CA THR A 504 -11.58 17.78 36.58
C THR A 504 -10.50 16.80 36.12
N ALA A 505 -10.52 15.55 36.61
CA ALA A 505 -9.58 14.51 36.24
C ALA A 505 -9.62 14.19 34.73
N ILE A 506 -10.76 14.39 34.05
CA ILE A 506 -10.85 14.23 32.60
C ILE A 506 -9.98 15.24 31.86
N VAL A 507 -9.87 16.47 32.38
CA VAL A 507 -9.09 17.54 31.75
C VAL A 507 -7.61 17.20 31.84
N ASP A 508 -7.15 16.72 33.00
CA ASP A 508 -5.75 16.31 33.18
C ASP A 508 -5.40 15.03 32.42
N PHE A 509 -6.35 14.08 32.31
CA PHE A 509 -6.20 12.91 31.46
C PHE A 509 -6.01 13.34 29.99
N LEU A 510 -6.92 14.14 29.43
CA LEU A 510 -6.81 14.58 28.03
C LEU A 510 -5.56 15.44 27.78
N ARG A 511 -5.16 16.29 28.73
CA ARG A 511 -3.89 17.03 28.66
C ARG A 511 -2.68 16.10 28.58
N SER A 512 -2.72 14.95 29.24
CA SER A 512 -1.59 14.02 29.28
C SER A 512 -1.55 13.06 28.09
N PHE A 513 -2.70 12.72 27.51
CA PHE A 513 -2.80 11.59 26.57
C PHE A 513 -3.38 11.91 25.19
N ASP A 514 -4.07 13.04 25.00
CA ASP A 514 -4.80 13.30 23.74
C ASP A 514 -3.93 13.88 22.61
N LEU A 515 -3.06 13.03 22.04
CA LEU A 515 -2.30 13.39 20.84
C LEU A 515 -3.22 13.67 19.65
N GLY A 516 -4.31 12.92 19.49
CA GLY A 516 -5.21 13.02 18.33
C GLY A 516 -5.78 14.43 18.15
N PHE A 517 -6.23 15.07 19.23
CA PHE A 517 -6.69 16.46 19.20
C PHE A 517 -5.59 17.43 18.72
N ARG A 518 -4.36 17.26 19.20
CA ARG A 518 -3.21 18.12 18.85
C ARG A 518 -2.86 17.99 17.38
N ILE A 519 -2.80 16.75 16.88
CA ILE A 519 -2.51 16.44 15.49
C ILE A 519 -3.61 17.01 14.57
N ARG A 520 -4.89 16.79 14.88
CA ARG A 520 -6.01 17.35 14.09
C ARG A 520 -5.99 18.88 14.05
N ARG A 521 -5.67 19.56 15.16
CA ARG A 521 -5.50 21.02 15.22
C ARG A 521 -4.41 21.51 14.28
N LEU A 522 -3.24 20.88 14.32
CA LEU A 522 -2.10 21.26 13.47
C LEU A 522 -2.39 21.00 11.99
N ARG A 523 -3.13 19.93 11.66
CA ARG A 523 -3.56 19.67 10.28
C ARG A 523 -4.59 20.67 9.79
N LEU A 524 -5.53 21.10 10.62
CA LEU A 524 -6.41 22.22 10.26
C LEU A 524 -5.55 23.45 9.93
N LEU A 525 -4.57 23.77 10.78
CA LEU A 525 -3.69 24.92 10.57
C LEU A 525 -2.90 24.81 9.25
N ALA A 526 -2.37 23.63 8.91
CA ALA A 526 -1.67 23.39 7.66
C ALA A 526 -2.58 23.63 6.43
N ARG A 527 -3.81 23.12 6.47
CA ARG A 527 -4.80 23.35 5.40
C ARG A 527 -5.14 24.83 5.24
N ARG A 528 -5.40 25.51 6.36
CA ARG A 528 -5.71 26.95 6.37
C ARG A 528 -4.56 27.80 5.86
N LEU A 529 -3.31 27.40 6.13
CA LEU A 529 -2.13 28.07 5.59
C LEU A 529 -2.07 27.93 4.06
N ALA A 530 -2.42 26.77 3.51
CA ALA A 530 -2.44 26.54 2.06
C ALA A 530 -3.49 27.41 1.34
N GLU A 531 -4.64 27.69 1.98
CA GLU A 531 -5.69 28.55 1.42
C GLU A 531 -5.29 30.04 1.35
N VAL A 532 -4.45 30.52 2.27
CA VAL A 532 -4.01 31.93 2.32
C VAL A 532 -2.65 32.17 1.67
N GLU A 533 -2.04 31.13 1.10
CA GLU A 533 -0.73 31.22 0.46
C GLU A 533 -0.84 31.82 -0.95
N ALA A 534 -0.28 33.02 -1.11
CA ALA A 534 -0.12 33.68 -2.39
C ALA A 534 0.93 32.98 -3.29
N ASP A 535 0.94 33.33 -4.57
CA ASP A 535 1.94 32.90 -5.55
C ASP A 535 2.67 34.12 -6.12
N PRO A 536 3.98 34.33 -5.85
CA PRO A 536 4.91 33.45 -5.11
C PRO A 536 4.69 33.48 -3.58
N PRO A 537 5.11 32.43 -2.85
CA PRO A 537 4.90 32.33 -1.40
C PRO A 537 5.80 33.29 -0.61
N ASP A 538 5.21 34.03 0.33
CA ASP A 538 5.90 34.89 1.28
C ASP A 538 6.90 34.08 2.13
N PRO A 539 8.16 34.54 2.34
CA PRO A 539 9.12 33.89 3.23
C PRO A 539 8.57 33.60 4.63
N ALA A 540 7.72 34.46 5.18
CA ALA A 540 7.06 34.26 6.47
C ALA A 540 6.03 33.12 6.43
N ILE A 541 5.29 32.97 5.32
CA ILE A 541 4.37 31.84 5.10
C ILE A 541 5.16 30.53 4.99
N THR A 542 6.30 30.55 4.30
CA THR A 542 7.21 29.40 4.22
C THR A 542 7.76 29.01 5.60
N ALA A 543 8.15 29.99 6.42
CA ALA A 543 8.59 29.74 7.79
C ALA A 543 7.46 29.16 8.67
N MET A 544 6.24 29.67 8.53
CA MET A 544 5.05 29.14 9.22
C MET A 544 4.75 27.70 8.80
N ARG A 545 4.82 27.39 7.50
CA ARG A 545 4.64 26.03 6.97
C ARG A 545 5.59 25.05 7.63
N ARG A 546 6.88 25.41 7.67
CA ARG A 546 7.92 24.62 8.34
C ARG A 546 7.60 24.44 9.83
N ALA A 547 7.24 25.50 10.53
CA ALA A 547 6.88 25.44 11.95
C ALA A 547 5.72 24.48 12.25
N ILE A 548 4.67 24.50 11.42
CA ILE A 548 3.53 23.58 11.54
C ILE A 548 3.98 22.14 11.31
N TYR A 549 4.72 21.86 10.24
CA TYR A 549 5.09 20.49 9.90
C TYR A 549 6.15 19.88 10.81
N GLU A 550 7.11 20.66 11.31
CA GLU A 550 8.05 20.20 12.35
C GLU A 550 7.31 19.85 13.64
N THR A 551 6.34 20.68 14.04
CA THR A 551 5.52 20.41 15.21
C THR A 551 4.65 19.17 15.00
N LEU A 552 4.03 19.05 13.83
CA LEU A 552 3.24 17.88 13.47
C LEU A 552 4.10 16.61 13.49
N ALA A 553 5.30 16.63 12.89
CA ALA A 553 6.23 15.52 12.91
C ALA A 553 6.55 15.06 14.34
N ALA A 554 6.86 15.98 15.26
CA ALA A 554 7.14 15.65 16.64
C ALA A 554 5.97 14.93 17.35
N HIS A 555 4.72 15.28 17.05
CA HIS A 555 3.54 14.59 17.61
C HIS A 555 3.32 13.22 16.97
N LEU A 556 3.49 13.12 15.66
CA LEU A 556 3.35 11.87 14.91
C LEU A 556 4.38 10.82 15.33
N ASP A 557 5.60 11.26 15.63
CA ASP A 557 6.66 10.37 16.12
C ASP A 557 6.30 9.78 17.48
N ARG A 558 5.58 10.52 18.34
CA ARG A 558 5.08 10.00 19.62
C ARG A 558 3.89 9.06 19.49
N GLN A 559 3.18 9.09 18.36
CA GLN A 559 1.98 8.28 18.12
C GLN A 559 2.28 6.78 17.92
N ARG A 560 3.50 6.43 17.49
CA ARG A 560 3.89 5.03 17.21
C ARG A 560 4.44 4.36 18.46
N GLY A 561 3.90 3.20 18.84
CA GLY A 561 4.41 2.45 20.00
C GLY A 561 5.84 1.95 19.81
N THR A 562 6.24 1.65 18.57
CA THR A 562 7.63 1.30 18.20
C THR A 562 8.64 2.40 18.50
N ALA A 563 8.23 3.68 18.54
CA ALA A 563 9.10 4.80 18.90
C ALA A 563 9.48 4.82 20.40
N HIS A 564 8.85 3.97 21.22
CA HIS A 564 8.99 3.96 22.67
C HIS A 564 9.52 2.62 23.20
N PRO A 565 10.79 2.26 22.93
CA PRO A 565 11.36 0.99 23.40
C PRO A 565 11.34 0.87 24.94
N ALA A 566 11.35 1.99 25.66
CA ALA A 566 11.25 2.04 27.11
C ALA A 566 9.88 1.57 27.66
N LEU A 567 8.80 1.60 26.86
CA LEU A 567 7.49 1.06 27.26
C LEU A 567 7.49 -0.47 27.27
N ARG A 568 8.33 -1.10 26.45
CA ARG A 568 8.30 -2.54 26.20
C ARG A 568 8.41 -3.39 27.48
N PRO A 569 9.32 -3.12 28.44
CA PRO A 569 9.38 -3.88 29.68
C PRO A 569 8.08 -3.76 30.49
N ALA A 570 7.58 -2.53 30.67
CA ALA A 570 6.37 -2.25 31.44
C ALA A 570 5.14 -2.95 30.87
N VAL A 571 4.95 -2.92 29.55
CA VAL A 571 3.83 -3.61 28.91
C VAL A 571 3.99 -5.13 28.98
N ARG A 572 5.20 -5.67 28.82
CA ARG A 572 5.45 -7.12 28.85
C ARG A 572 5.24 -7.72 30.24
N SER A 573 5.62 -7.00 31.30
CA SER A 573 5.42 -7.41 32.68
C SER A 573 4.02 -7.11 33.22
N TRP A 574 3.22 -6.32 32.50
CA TRP A 574 1.86 -5.94 32.93
C TRP A 574 0.98 -7.16 33.29
N ARG A 575 0.27 -7.07 34.42
CA ARG A 575 -0.61 -8.12 34.96
C ARG A 575 -2.04 -7.63 35.29
N GLY A 576 -2.39 -6.39 34.93
CA GLY A 576 -3.71 -5.82 35.22
C GLY A 576 -3.65 -4.41 35.82
N GLU A 577 -2.51 -4.01 36.38
CA GLU A 577 -2.34 -2.71 37.07
C GLU A 577 -2.32 -1.54 36.08
N ALA A 578 -3.31 -0.66 36.14
CA ALA A 578 -3.46 0.45 35.19
C ALA A 578 -2.54 1.64 35.50
N GLU A 579 -2.36 1.97 36.78
CA GLU A 579 -1.64 3.18 37.23
C GLU A 579 -0.17 3.24 36.78
N PRO A 580 0.67 2.21 37.00
CA PRO A 580 2.04 2.22 36.50
C PRO A 580 2.11 2.30 34.98
N LEU A 581 1.17 1.66 34.29
CA LEU A 581 1.10 1.67 32.83
C LEU A 581 0.70 3.06 32.31
N LEU A 582 -0.27 3.74 32.93
CA LEU A 582 -0.63 5.12 32.63
C LEU A 582 0.55 6.07 32.84
N GLY A 583 1.32 5.90 33.93
CA GLY A 583 2.53 6.71 34.18
C GLY A 583 3.60 6.51 33.11
N ALA A 584 3.84 5.27 32.69
CA ALA A 584 4.77 4.95 31.62
C ALA A 584 4.32 5.54 30.27
N LEU A 585 3.03 5.40 29.94
CA LEU A 585 2.43 5.97 28.73
C LEU A 585 2.49 7.50 28.72
N ALA A 586 2.21 8.16 29.85
CA ALA A 586 2.30 9.60 29.98
C ALA A 586 3.73 10.11 29.75
N THR A 587 4.71 9.39 30.28
CA THR A 587 6.15 9.69 30.09
C THR A 587 6.56 9.51 28.63
N ALA A 588 6.05 8.47 27.95
CA ALA A 588 6.34 8.22 26.55
C ALA A 588 5.75 9.31 25.64
N LEU A 589 4.49 9.68 25.87
CA LEU A 589 3.80 10.70 25.10
C LEU A 589 4.35 12.11 25.35
N ASP A 590 4.56 12.45 26.63
CA ASP A 590 5.10 13.73 27.08
C ASP A 590 4.39 14.95 26.45
N CYS A 591 3.05 14.88 26.41
CA CYS A 591 2.22 15.85 25.72
C CYS A 591 2.39 17.29 26.25
N ARG A 592 2.73 17.46 27.54
CA ARG A 592 2.90 18.78 28.15
C ARG A 592 4.13 19.49 27.61
N ARG A 593 5.30 18.83 27.56
CA ARG A 593 6.49 19.39 26.93
C ARG A 593 6.25 19.68 25.45
N LEU A 594 5.56 18.80 24.73
CA LEU A 594 5.21 19.02 23.33
C LEU A 594 4.28 20.23 23.11
N ASP A 595 3.33 20.47 24.02
CA ASP A 595 2.48 21.67 23.98
C ASP A 595 3.32 22.94 24.16
N ASP A 596 4.27 22.95 25.09
CA ASP A 596 5.15 24.10 25.33
C ASP A 596 6.06 24.39 24.13
N GLU A 597 6.65 23.34 23.54
CA GLU A 597 7.44 23.45 22.31
C GLU A 597 6.60 23.92 21.11
N THR A 598 5.34 23.47 21.04
CA THR A 598 4.38 23.90 20.02
C THR A 598 4.06 25.38 20.16
N ASP A 599 3.72 25.82 21.37
CA ASP A 599 3.37 27.22 21.63
C ASP A 599 4.58 28.14 21.40
N ALA A 600 5.79 27.69 21.72
CA ALA A 600 7.03 28.40 21.39
C ALA A 600 7.21 28.58 19.87
N ARG A 601 7.20 27.47 19.11
CA ARG A 601 7.46 27.48 17.67
C ARG A 601 6.36 28.21 16.90
N LEU A 602 5.10 28.02 17.26
CA LEU A 602 3.97 28.69 16.61
C LEU A 602 3.90 30.18 16.97
N ALA A 603 4.23 30.59 18.20
CA ALA A 603 4.25 32.01 18.56
C ALA A 603 5.28 32.79 17.72
N GLU A 604 6.49 32.25 17.59
CA GLU A 604 7.54 32.84 16.78
C GLU A 604 7.11 32.98 15.31
N ALA A 605 6.61 31.89 14.71
CA ALA A 605 6.20 31.88 13.32
C ALA A 605 4.98 32.78 13.05
N LEU A 606 3.97 32.78 13.92
CA LEU A 606 2.80 33.66 13.80
C LEU A 606 3.17 35.14 13.94
N ALA A 607 4.14 35.47 14.78
CA ALA A 607 4.59 36.86 14.96
C ALA A 607 5.28 37.42 13.70
N ALA A 608 5.88 36.56 12.88
CA ALA A 608 6.53 36.93 11.62
C ALA A 608 5.53 37.13 10.45
N LEU A 609 4.31 36.60 10.55
CA LEU A 609 3.34 36.65 9.45
C LEU A 609 2.74 38.06 9.23
N PRO A 610 2.37 38.41 7.98
CA PRO A 610 1.54 39.58 7.70
C PRO A 610 0.18 39.51 8.43
N ARG A 611 -0.47 40.66 8.60
CA ARG A 611 -1.67 40.80 9.43
C ARG A 611 -2.81 39.85 9.04
N GLU A 612 -3.15 39.77 7.76
CA GLU A 612 -4.27 38.95 7.28
C GLU A 612 -4.01 37.43 7.46
N PRO A 613 -2.92 36.84 6.93
CA PRO A 613 -2.59 35.43 7.19
C PRO A 613 -2.49 35.10 8.67
N ARG A 614 -1.88 35.98 9.48
CA ARG A 614 -1.78 35.80 10.94
C ARG A 614 -3.16 35.72 11.58
N ARG A 615 -4.08 36.61 11.21
CA ARG A 615 -5.46 36.63 11.70
C ARG A 615 -6.17 35.32 11.34
N THR A 616 -6.13 34.91 10.07
CA THR A 616 -6.76 33.67 9.61
C THR A 616 -6.26 32.44 10.36
N LEU A 617 -4.94 32.34 10.58
CA LEU A 617 -4.34 31.21 11.29
C LEU A 617 -4.64 31.25 12.79
N LEU A 618 -4.62 32.41 13.44
CA LEU A 618 -5.00 32.53 14.86
C LEU A 618 -6.47 32.14 15.07
N LEU A 619 -7.37 32.64 14.22
CA LEU A 619 -8.78 32.27 14.25
C LEU A 619 -8.97 30.76 14.07
N SER A 620 -8.24 30.15 13.13
CA SER A 620 -8.31 28.71 12.89
C SER A 620 -7.73 27.89 14.05
N TYR A 621 -6.62 28.33 14.63
CA TYR A 621 -5.96 27.63 15.74
C TYR A 621 -6.78 27.68 17.03
N LEU A 622 -7.34 28.85 17.37
CA LEU A 622 -8.17 29.06 18.55
C LEU A 622 -9.60 28.56 18.34
N GLY A 623 -10.13 28.59 17.12
CA GLY A 623 -11.45 28.06 16.77
C GLY A 623 -11.50 26.54 16.68
N PHE A 624 -10.34 25.85 16.63
CA PHE A 624 -10.28 24.40 16.48
C PHE A 624 -11.15 23.60 17.48
N PRO A 625 -11.22 23.91 18.79
CA PRO A 625 -12.09 23.18 19.71
C PRO A 625 -13.56 23.17 19.28
N TYR A 626 -14.07 24.25 18.67
CA TYR A 626 -15.44 24.32 18.15
C TYR A 626 -15.63 23.40 16.94
N PHE A 627 -14.69 23.45 15.99
CA PHE A 627 -14.70 22.54 14.84
C PHE A 627 -14.60 21.08 15.28
N ASP A 628 -13.76 20.77 16.26
CA ASP A 628 -13.56 19.40 16.75
C ASP A 628 -14.81 18.87 17.46
N VAL A 629 -15.53 19.69 18.23
CA VAL A 629 -16.82 19.30 18.82
C VAL A 629 -17.85 18.96 17.74
N ALA A 630 -17.92 19.74 16.67
CA ALA A 630 -18.86 19.49 15.58
C ALA A 630 -18.49 18.29 14.70
N THR A 631 -17.19 18.01 14.53
CA THR A 631 -16.72 17.03 13.53
C THR A 631 -16.31 15.68 14.12
N LEU A 632 -15.77 15.62 15.33
CA LEU A 632 -15.33 14.36 15.95
C LEU A 632 -16.48 13.34 16.09
N PRO A 633 -17.72 13.72 16.42
CA PRO A 633 -18.83 12.76 16.46
C PRO A 633 -19.16 12.11 15.11
N LEU A 634 -18.86 12.80 14.01
CA LEU A 634 -19.12 12.32 12.66
C LEU A 634 -18.01 11.40 12.14
N LEU A 635 -16.86 11.36 12.83
CA LEU A 635 -15.67 10.59 12.45
C LEU A 635 -15.81 9.07 12.71
N GLN A 636 -16.82 8.63 13.46
CA GLN A 636 -17.16 7.21 13.71
C GLN A 636 -15.96 6.27 14.01
N GLY A 637 -14.93 6.77 14.68
CA GLY A 637 -13.76 5.96 15.07
C GLY A 637 -12.81 5.56 13.93
N GLU A 638 -12.92 6.15 12.73
CA GLU A 638 -12.07 5.81 11.58
C GLU A 638 -10.59 6.26 11.71
N GLY A 639 -10.18 6.77 12.88
CA GLY A 639 -8.80 7.21 13.11
C GLY A 639 -8.37 8.25 12.08
N LEU A 640 -9.29 9.14 11.66
CA LEU A 640 -9.04 10.11 10.59
C LEU A 640 -8.16 11.23 11.10
N ASP A 641 -6.90 10.86 11.13
CA ASP A 641 -5.80 11.76 11.10
C ASP A 641 -5.73 12.45 9.71
N GLU A 642 -6.06 11.75 8.63
CA GLU A 642 -6.05 12.29 7.25
C GLU A 642 -7.45 12.80 6.86
N PHE A 643 -7.57 14.09 6.53
CA PHE A 643 -8.80 14.73 6.01
C PHE A 643 -8.74 14.91 4.49
N ASP A 644 -7.82 14.21 3.82
CA ASP A 644 -7.70 14.29 2.37
C ASP A 644 -8.38 13.05 1.77
N PRO A 645 -9.29 13.21 0.81
CA PRO A 645 -9.97 12.08 0.18
C PRO A 645 -8.95 11.22 -0.57
N VAL A 646 -9.12 9.91 -0.46
CA VAL A 646 -8.30 8.96 -1.22
C VAL A 646 -8.90 8.84 -2.61
N LYS A 647 -8.08 9.11 -3.64
CA LYS A 647 -8.48 8.89 -5.04
C LYS A 647 -8.09 7.48 -5.46
N VAL A 648 -8.90 6.87 -6.31
CA VAL A 648 -8.64 5.53 -6.84
C VAL A 648 -8.24 5.66 -8.31
N ASP A 649 -7.12 5.04 -8.67
CA ASP A 649 -6.62 4.96 -10.03
C ASP A 649 -6.47 3.49 -10.45
N ARG A 650 -6.76 3.20 -11.72
CA ARG A 650 -6.54 1.89 -12.34
C ARG A 650 -5.42 1.97 -13.37
N ILE A 651 -4.61 0.91 -13.41
CA ILE A 651 -3.67 0.63 -14.50
C ILE A 651 -4.13 -0.64 -15.20
N SER A 652 -4.72 -0.50 -16.38
CA SER A 652 -5.12 -1.60 -17.26
C SER A 652 -4.84 -1.26 -18.72
N PRO A 653 -4.77 -2.27 -19.61
CA PRO A 653 -4.72 -2.03 -21.05
C PRO A 653 -5.90 -1.20 -21.57
N ASP A 654 -7.07 -1.27 -20.92
CA ASP A 654 -8.24 -0.47 -21.31
C ASP A 654 -8.09 1.02 -20.99
N ASP A 655 -7.19 1.37 -20.06
CA ASP A 655 -6.97 2.76 -19.62
C ASP A 655 -5.78 3.43 -20.35
N ALA A 656 -4.92 2.65 -21.00
CA ALA A 656 -3.65 3.09 -21.57
C ALA A 656 -3.68 3.06 -23.11
N VAL A 657 -4.46 3.98 -23.69
CA VAL A 657 -4.83 3.96 -25.12
C VAL A 657 -3.97 4.87 -26.00
N ALA A 658 -2.90 5.49 -25.47
CA ALA A 658 -2.12 6.46 -26.25
C ALA A 658 -1.43 5.86 -27.48
N ILE A 659 -1.07 4.57 -27.42
CA ILE A 659 -0.46 3.85 -28.55
C ILE A 659 -1.55 3.09 -29.33
N ARG A 660 -2.34 2.27 -28.64
CA ARG A 660 -3.30 1.37 -29.29
C ARG A 660 -4.58 1.19 -28.46
N PRO A 661 -5.78 1.39 -29.04
CA PRO A 661 -7.04 1.00 -28.40
C PRO A 661 -7.31 -0.51 -28.55
N GLY A 662 -8.29 -1.04 -27.81
CA GLY A 662 -8.72 -2.45 -27.93
C GLY A 662 -8.31 -3.34 -26.76
N GLY A 663 -7.73 -2.76 -25.70
CA GLY A 663 -7.59 -3.42 -24.41
C GLY A 663 -6.61 -4.59 -24.39
N ALA A 664 -6.84 -5.53 -23.48
CA ALA A 664 -5.95 -6.68 -23.28
C ALA A 664 -5.87 -7.57 -24.53
N GLU A 665 -6.95 -7.70 -25.30
CA GLU A 665 -6.97 -8.51 -26.53
C GLU A 665 -6.05 -7.96 -27.63
N ALA A 666 -5.91 -6.64 -27.71
CA ALA A 666 -5.09 -5.98 -28.73
C ALA A 666 -3.59 -5.94 -28.39
N THR A 667 -3.24 -6.13 -27.11
CA THR A 667 -1.90 -5.85 -26.58
C THR A 667 -1.25 -7.06 -25.92
N LEU A 668 -2.00 -7.84 -25.14
CA LEU A 668 -1.46 -8.92 -24.31
C LEU A 668 -1.60 -10.28 -25.01
N LYS A 669 -0.52 -11.05 -25.02
CA LYS A 669 -0.50 -12.44 -25.51
C LYS A 669 -0.70 -13.43 -24.36
N GLY A 670 -0.36 -13.05 -23.13
CA GLY A 670 -0.51 -13.87 -21.94
C GLY A 670 -1.95 -14.27 -21.63
N ILE A 671 -2.96 -13.53 -22.10
CA ILE A 671 -4.39 -13.87 -21.90
C ILE A 671 -4.83 -15.14 -22.65
N GLN A 672 -4.04 -15.58 -23.63
CA GLN A 672 -4.29 -16.84 -24.36
C GLN A 672 -4.07 -18.06 -23.44
N PHE A 673 -4.60 -19.22 -23.85
CA PHE A 673 -4.46 -20.49 -23.13
C PHE A 673 -4.87 -20.40 -21.64
N ASN A 674 -6.06 -19.85 -21.34
CA ASN A 674 -6.56 -19.63 -19.97
C ASN A 674 -5.64 -18.75 -19.10
N SER A 675 -5.06 -17.69 -19.67
CA SER A 675 -4.07 -16.85 -18.97
C SER A 675 -2.78 -17.59 -18.60
N PHE A 676 -2.29 -18.46 -19.49
CA PHE A 676 -0.96 -19.09 -19.39
C PHE A 676 -0.06 -18.80 -20.59
N GLY A 677 -0.55 -18.07 -21.61
CA GLY A 677 0.16 -17.87 -22.88
C GLY A 677 1.62 -17.44 -22.74
N ALA A 678 1.91 -16.52 -21.82
CA ALA A 678 3.25 -16.00 -21.62
C ALA A 678 4.27 -17.10 -21.24
N PHE A 679 3.88 -18.15 -20.53
CA PHE A 679 4.82 -19.21 -20.15
C PHE A 679 5.22 -20.09 -21.35
N PHE A 680 4.41 -20.14 -22.41
CA PHE A 680 4.62 -21.04 -23.55
C PHE A 680 5.56 -20.49 -24.63
N SER A 681 5.87 -19.19 -24.64
CA SER A 681 6.84 -18.64 -25.60
C SER A 681 7.57 -17.44 -25.02
N ARG A 682 8.87 -17.36 -25.30
CA ARG A 682 9.68 -16.19 -24.96
C ARG A 682 9.14 -14.92 -25.61
N ALA A 683 8.69 -14.99 -26.88
CA ALA A 683 8.11 -13.84 -27.58
C ALA A 683 6.88 -13.29 -26.85
N TYR A 684 6.07 -14.17 -26.23
CA TYR A 684 4.88 -13.74 -25.49
C TYR A 684 5.26 -13.06 -24.17
N ARG A 685 6.32 -13.53 -23.47
CA ARG A 685 6.84 -12.86 -22.26
C ARG A 685 7.39 -11.49 -22.59
N GLU A 686 8.23 -11.42 -23.61
CA GLU A 686 8.82 -10.14 -24.05
C GLU A 686 7.73 -9.15 -24.48
N ASN A 687 6.68 -9.61 -25.20
CA ASN A 687 5.53 -8.79 -25.56
C ASN A 687 4.82 -8.23 -24.33
N ASP A 688 4.41 -9.09 -23.40
CA ASP A 688 3.63 -8.69 -22.24
C ASP A 688 4.43 -7.79 -21.30
N TYR A 689 5.73 -8.06 -21.14
CA TYR A 689 6.66 -7.22 -20.40
C TYR A 689 6.75 -5.81 -20.99
N LEU A 690 6.97 -5.71 -22.31
CA LEU A 690 7.08 -4.43 -22.99
C LEU A 690 5.78 -3.61 -22.88
N TRP A 691 4.62 -4.22 -23.13
CA TRP A 691 3.34 -3.55 -22.96
C TRP A 691 3.08 -3.14 -21.51
N GLY A 692 3.52 -3.95 -20.54
CA GLY A 692 3.50 -3.59 -19.12
C GLY A 692 4.26 -2.30 -18.83
N ARG A 693 5.49 -2.17 -19.37
CA ARG A 693 6.27 -0.93 -19.24
C ARG A 693 5.58 0.25 -19.91
N LEU A 694 5.10 0.10 -21.15
CA LEU A 694 4.46 1.19 -21.89
C LEU A 694 3.18 1.70 -21.19
N HIS A 695 2.28 0.79 -20.78
CA HIS A 695 1.06 1.18 -20.06
C HIS A 695 1.37 1.74 -18.66
N GLY A 696 2.36 1.17 -17.96
CA GLY A 696 2.85 1.71 -16.69
C GLY A 696 3.31 3.15 -16.82
N ALA A 697 4.12 3.46 -17.85
CA ALA A 697 4.60 4.81 -18.12
C ALA A 697 3.46 5.78 -18.40
N GLU A 698 2.53 5.41 -19.29
CA GLU A 698 1.39 6.25 -19.64
C GLU A 698 0.58 6.64 -18.40
N ARG A 699 0.16 5.64 -17.62
CA ARG A 699 -0.70 5.84 -16.46
C ARG A 699 0.03 6.57 -15.34
N MET A 700 1.30 6.29 -15.09
CA MET A 700 2.06 6.99 -14.05
C MET A 700 2.33 8.46 -14.40
N ILE A 701 2.50 8.80 -15.68
CA ILE A 701 2.55 10.20 -16.13
C ILE A 701 1.20 10.89 -15.86
N ASP A 702 0.08 10.27 -16.24
CA ASP A 702 -1.26 10.84 -16.02
C ASP A 702 -1.58 11.04 -14.54
N ILE A 703 -1.29 10.04 -13.70
CA ILE A 703 -1.49 10.12 -12.25
C ILE A 703 -0.66 11.27 -11.68
N THR A 704 0.61 11.40 -12.08
CA THR A 704 1.51 12.48 -11.62
C THR A 704 0.96 13.85 -12.01
N VAL A 705 0.58 14.05 -13.28
CA VAL A 705 0.03 15.32 -13.74
C VAL A 705 -1.30 15.65 -13.07
N SER A 706 -2.17 14.66 -12.85
CA SER A 706 -3.47 14.84 -12.18
C SER A 706 -3.35 15.20 -10.68
N SER A 707 -2.16 15.07 -10.08
CA SER A 707 -1.91 15.47 -8.69
C SER A 707 -1.71 16.98 -8.51
N LEU A 708 -1.54 17.70 -9.62
CA LEU A 708 -1.40 19.15 -9.64
C LEU A 708 -2.72 19.85 -9.29
N PRO A 709 -2.67 21.02 -8.64
CA PRO A 709 -3.85 21.86 -8.42
C PRO A 709 -4.58 22.17 -9.74
N PRO A 710 -5.93 22.28 -9.76
CA PRO A 710 -6.71 22.55 -10.98
C PRO A 710 -6.34 23.87 -11.69
N THR A 711 -5.76 24.82 -10.95
CA THR A 711 -5.28 26.11 -11.45
C THR A 711 -3.99 25.99 -12.26
N ILE A 712 -3.26 24.88 -12.13
CA ILE A 712 -2.01 24.63 -12.82
C ILE A 712 -2.26 23.62 -13.94
N ARG A 713 -1.92 24.02 -15.16
CA ARG A 713 -2.04 23.17 -16.33
C ARG A 713 -0.72 23.18 -17.09
N MET A 714 -0.26 21.98 -17.47
CA MET A 714 0.83 21.87 -18.42
C MET A 714 0.39 22.45 -19.78
N ARG A 715 1.35 22.96 -20.55
CA ARG A 715 1.10 23.50 -21.89
C ARG A 715 0.37 22.46 -22.76
N PRO A 716 -0.54 22.90 -23.65
CA PRO A 716 -1.21 22.00 -24.59
C PRO A 716 -0.20 21.10 -25.32
N GLY A 717 -0.50 19.80 -25.41
CA GLY A 717 0.36 18.81 -26.07
C GLY A 717 1.61 18.38 -25.30
N ARG A 718 1.99 19.04 -24.20
CA ARG A 718 3.22 18.70 -23.47
C ARG A 718 3.16 17.32 -22.80
N VAL A 719 2.04 16.98 -22.19
CA VAL A 719 1.83 15.65 -21.59
C VAL A 719 1.98 14.55 -22.65
N ALA A 720 1.41 14.74 -23.84
CA ALA A 720 1.55 13.80 -24.95
C ALA A 720 3.01 13.68 -25.42
N ALA A 721 3.74 14.80 -25.48
CA ALA A 721 5.16 14.79 -25.82
C ALA A 721 6.02 14.05 -24.78
N ILE A 722 5.72 14.20 -23.48
CA ILE A 722 6.37 13.45 -22.39
C ILE A 722 6.06 11.96 -22.50
N LYS A 723 4.80 11.57 -22.74
CA LYS A 723 4.41 10.18 -22.99
C LYS A 723 5.18 9.58 -24.17
N ARG A 724 5.21 10.28 -25.30
CA ARG A 724 6.00 9.88 -26.49
C ARG A 724 7.47 9.68 -26.16
N ALA A 725 8.10 10.63 -25.44
CA ALA A 725 9.49 10.50 -25.03
C ALA A 725 9.72 9.28 -24.12
N ALA A 726 8.80 9.02 -23.18
CA ALA A 726 8.88 7.86 -22.30
C ALA A 726 8.78 6.55 -23.09
N PHE A 727 7.84 6.45 -24.04
CA PHE A 727 7.69 5.27 -24.88
C PHE A 727 8.94 5.00 -25.71
N LEU A 728 9.49 6.02 -26.37
CA LEU A 728 10.73 5.87 -27.15
C LEU A 728 11.91 5.48 -26.27
N ALA A 729 12.05 6.07 -25.08
CA ALA A 729 13.11 5.71 -24.13
C ALA A 729 12.99 4.26 -23.63
N ILE A 730 11.77 3.75 -23.44
CA ILE A 730 11.53 2.33 -23.10
C ILE A 730 11.93 1.44 -24.27
N LEU A 731 11.55 1.78 -25.49
CA LEU A 731 11.92 1.01 -26.68
C LEU A 731 13.45 0.99 -26.88
N ASP A 732 14.12 2.12 -26.71
CA ASP A 732 15.59 2.22 -26.80
C ASP A 732 16.29 1.38 -25.72
N GLU A 733 15.76 1.35 -24.50
CA GLU A 733 16.30 0.56 -23.39
C GLU A 733 16.15 -0.95 -23.61
N GLU A 734 15.01 -1.38 -24.17
CA GLU A 734 14.63 -2.79 -24.25
C GLU A 734 14.94 -3.46 -25.59
N GLU A 735 15.10 -2.72 -26.68
CA GLU A 735 15.49 -3.24 -28.00
C GLU A 735 16.70 -4.20 -28.00
N PRO A 736 17.81 -3.94 -27.27
CA PRO A 736 18.92 -4.89 -27.22
C PRO A 736 18.62 -6.16 -26.40
N ARG A 737 17.58 -6.16 -25.55
CA ARG A 737 17.22 -7.28 -24.65
C ARG A 737 16.10 -8.15 -25.22
N LEU A 738 15.11 -7.53 -25.87
CA LEU A 738 13.87 -8.16 -26.33
C LEU A 738 14.00 -8.65 -27.78
N THR A 739 14.87 -9.63 -27.99
CA THR A 739 15.27 -10.14 -29.31
C THR A 739 14.17 -10.91 -30.03
N ALA A 740 13.18 -11.46 -29.32
CA ALA A 740 12.10 -12.28 -29.90
C ALA A 740 10.93 -11.43 -30.44
N ILE A 741 10.92 -10.12 -30.18
CA ILE A 741 9.84 -9.21 -30.59
C ILE A 741 10.32 -7.98 -31.35
N ALA A 742 11.47 -8.06 -32.04
CA ALA A 742 12.04 -6.94 -32.80
C ALA A 742 11.04 -6.32 -33.82
N ALA A 743 10.21 -7.16 -34.46
CA ALA A 743 9.16 -6.69 -35.36
C ALA A 743 8.09 -5.84 -34.67
N LEU A 744 7.72 -6.19 -33.42
CA LEU A 744 6.79 -5.41 -32.60
C LEU A 744 7.40 -4.05 -32.24
N ILE A 745 8.67 -4.02 -31.80
CA ILE A 745 9.38 -2.76 -31.49
C ILE A 745 9.40 -1.84 -32.70
N ALA A 746 9.74 -2.37 -33.88
CA ALA A 746 9.72 -1.59 -35.11
C ALA A 746 8.32 -1.08 -35.48
N SER A 747 7.26 -1.84 -35.20
CA SER A 747 5.86 -1.38 -35.37
C SER A 747 5.52 -0.26 -34.41
N LEU A 748 5.84 -0.42 -33.13
CA LEU A 748 5.55 0.55 -32.08
C LEU A 748 6.25 1.88 -32.35
N ARG A 749 7.50 1.87 -32.83
CA ARG A 749 8.20 3.10 -33.25
C ARG A 749 7.43 3.86 -34.34
N ARG A 750 6.84 3.16 -35.31
CA ARG A 750 6.01 3.79 -36.35
C ARG A 750 4.69 4.32 -35.81
N GLU A 751 4.05 3.59 -34.89
CA GLU A 751 2.79 3.99 -34.25
C GLU A 751 2.96 5.24 -33.36
N ILE A 752 4.09 5.33 -32.65
CA ILE A 752 4.41 6.45 -31.75
C ILE A 752 4.83 7.71 -32.53
N GLY A 753 5.40 7.51 -33.74
CA GLY A 753 5.92 8.56 -34.60
C GLY A 753 7.35 8.94 -34.23
#